data_AF-A0A1I7TEV1-F1
#
_entry.id   AF-A0A1I7TEV1-F1
#
_cell.length_a   1.000
_cell.length_b   1.000
_cell.length_c   1.000
_cell.angle_alpha   90.00
_cell.angle_beta   90.00
_cell.angle_gamma   90.00
#
_symmetry.space_group_name_H-M   'P 1'
#
loop_
_entity.id
_entity.type
_entity.pdbx_description
1 polymer ?
#
loop_
_entity_poly.entity_id
_entity_poly.type
_entity_poly.pdbx_seq_one_letter_code
_entity_poly.pdbx_strand_id
1 'polypeptide(L)'
;MTSSLYTGGQALFICLAFIGLDLLVNIFGLAWNGKYFTFDNIAHWFDLKSYSFLKNPVDFLVSFESVQYPLIEEHLQAVALIRDSILLGGAVSAWASPSGFAQVAENVKNVVFAAMLLIVAFAPSKLLAFYEDDNIKLAVGDWILMIWCIFASLLLQGVWTSVLCHVTEVAAGTGDSLLFGDAEHEERLRQEEAEKAAEQRETFQLLYRLLGYMGRQWKYYGMAFGFLFCYSLSRVFIPYYTGEVVTAVFGESASYEKLHRTVLIMGLLSLASTVFGGLRGGSFTYAHATIDRQIRNDLFRSVVKQEIGFFDMNKTGEICSRLSADCQTMSNTLSLYMNVLTRNLTMLFGSLIFMFTLSWKLSMITLINIPIIFLVNKIFGVWYDMLSEETQNSVAKANDVAEEVLSSIRTVKSFACENYESSRFMTFLNVTLKIATRKVFVVIGLIWSNELLQMGILTIVLWYGGHLVIENKVESGLLVSFLLYQFQLGENLRELGEVWNGLMQAVGASRKVFEFIDRPPRVENTGTYAPDSMTGKIEFRHVAFSYPIRPDLSIMEDLTFTVEPGEVVALVGPSGGGKSSCIAMLEHFYEPTSGEVLIDGVPVREYDHKFLHTKVALVGQEPVLYARSVTENIGYGLDKYDDDMVQKSAKLANAHTFIMNDTTDGYNTNVGEKGSQMSGGQKQRIAIARALVRQPVVLLLDEATSALDAESEHTVQEAISKNLKGKQ
;
A
#
# COMPACT_ATOMS: atom_id res chain seq x y z
N MET A 1 -7.64 -15.17 -6.16
CA MET A 1 -8.60 -16.07 -6.83
C MET A 1 -8.76 -15.60 -8.25
N THR A 2 -8.61 -16.51 -9.22
CA THR A 2 -8.92 -16.27 -10.64
C THR A 2 -10.32 -15.68 -10.74
N SER A 3 -10.49 -14.53 -11.41
CA SER A 3 -11.82 -14.05 -11.80
C SER A 3 -12.38 -15.07 -12.79
N SER A 4 -13.08 -16.07 -12.27
CA SER A 4 -13.86 -16.98 -13.08
C SER A 4 -14.96 -16.14 -13.72
N LEU A 5 -14.79 -15.84 -15.01
CA LEU A 5 -15.88 -15.31 -15.81
C LEU A 5 -17.01 -16.35 -15.77
N TYR A 6 -18.19 -15.91 -15.35
CA TYR A 6 -19.34 -16.80 -15.28
C TYR A 6 -20.03 -16.80 -16.64
N THR A 7 -20.27 -17.98 -17.19
CA THR A 7 -21.20 -18.10 -18.32
C THR A 7 -22.60 -17.69 -17.85
N GLY A 8 -23.46 -17.19 -18.75
CA GLY A 8 -24.85 -16.85 -18.40
C GLY A 8 -25.60 -18.00 -17.70
N GLY A 9 -25.32 -19.25 -18.09
CA GLY A 9 -25.85 -20.44 -17.42
C GLY A 9 -25.30 -20.68 -16.00
N GLN A 10 -24.01 -20.44 -15.76
CA GLN A 10 -23.41 -20.54 -14.42
C GLN A 10 -23.91 -19.43 -13.50
N ALA A 11 -24.00 -18.20 -14.01
CA ALA A 11 -24.57 -17.07 -13.27
C ALA A 11 -26.02 -17.34 -12.86
N LEU A 12 -26.84 -17.83 -13.81
CA LEU A 12 -28.21 -18.24 -13.55
C LEU A 12 -28.29 -19.37 -12.50
N PHE A 13 -27.43 -20.38 -12.57
CA PHE A 13 -27.39 -21.45 -11.58
C PHE A 13 -27.04 -20.93 -10.17
N ILE A 14 -26.02 -20.07 -10.05
CA ILE A 14 -25.61 -19.50 -8.76
C ILE A 14 -26.72 -18.63 -8.17
N CYS A 15 -27.37 -17.80 -8.99
CA CYS A 15 -28.50 -16.99 -8.55
C CYS A 15 -29.69 -17.86 -8.12
N LEU A 16 -30.04 -18.90 -8.88
CA LEU A 16 -31.12 -19.83 -8.50
C LEU A 16 -30.79 -20.64 -7.24
N ALA A 17 -29.53 -21.04 -7.05
CA ALA A 17 -29.08 -21.71 -5.83
C ALA A 17 -29.20 -20.79 -4.61
N PHE A 18 -28.85 -19.50 -4.77
CA PHE A 18 -29.03 -18.50 -3.71
C PHE A 18 -30.53 -18.26 -3.41
N ILE A 19 -31.37 -18.07 -4.42
CA ILE A 19 -32.83 -17.90 -4.26
C ILE A 19 -33.41 -19.15 -3.56
N GLY A 20 -32.98 -20.35 -3.95
CA GLY A 20 -33.41 -21.59 -3.32
C GLY A 20 -33.01 -21.66 -1.84
N LEU A 21 -31.79 -21.24 -1.50
CA LEU A 21 -31.32 -21.15 -0.12
C LEU A 21 -32.13 -20.10 0.67
N ASP A 22 -32.37 -18.93 0.08
CA ASP A 22 -33.12 -17.84 0.69
C ASP A 22 -34.57 -18.27 1.00
N LEU A 23 -35.25 -18.86 0.01
CA LEU A 23 -36.58 -19.44 0.19
C LEU A 23 -36.59 -20.55 1.26
N LEU A 24 -35.59 -21.43 1.29
CA LEU A 24 -35.51 -22.51 2.27
C LEU A 24 -35.38 -21.96 3.69
N VAL A 25 -34.48 -21.00 3.93
CA VAL A 25 -34.28 -20.41 5.26
C VAL A 25 -35.50 -19.59 5.67
N ASN A 26 -36.16 -18.89 4.73
CA ASN A 26 -37.41 -18.20 5.02
C ASN A 26 -38.52 -19.20 5.40
N ILE A 27 -38.72 -20.27 4.63
CA ILE A 27 -39.69 -21.33 4.97
C ILE A 27 -39.38 -21.98 6.32
N PHE A 28 -38.10 -22.22 6.63
CA PHE A 28 -37.67 -22.79 7.89
C PHE A 28 -37.95 -21.85 9.08
N GLY A 29 -37.69 -20.55 8.91
CA GLY A 29 -38.00 -19.54 9.92
C GLY A 29 -39.50 -19.45 10.20
N LEU A 30 -40.34 -19.48 9.17
CA LEU A 30 -41.82 -19.43 9.25
C LEU A 30 -42.42 -20.71 9.88
N ALA A 31 -41.82 -21.87 9.64
CA ALA A 31 -42.27 -23.15 10.19
C ALA A 31 -41.96 -23.32 11.70
N TRP A 32 -41.16 -22.41 12.28
CA TRP A 32 -40.63 -22.53 13.65
C TRP A 32 -41.38 -21.65 14.66
N ASN A 33 -42.48 -22.16 15.21
CA ASN A 33 -43.34 -21.45 16.17
C ASN A 33 -42.80 -21.46 17.63
N GLY A 34 -41.47 -21.43 17.79
CA GLY A 34 -40.80 -21.33 19.10
C GLY A 34 -40.73 -22.61 19.97
N LYS A 35 -41.43 -23.71 19.63
CA LYS A 35 -41.31 -25.00 20.38
C LYS A 35 -41.14 -26.27 19.50
N TYR A 36 -41.76 -26.36 18.33
CA TYR A 36 -41.62 -27.49 17.39
C TYR A 36 -41.79 -27.02 15.93
N PHE A 37 -41.30 -27.83 14.99
CA PHE A 37 -41.50 -27.65 13.54
C PHE A 37 -42.88 -28.18 13.15
N THR A 38 -43.73 -27.37 12.51
CA THR A 38 -45.10 -27.78 12.16
C THR A 38 -45.50 -27.35 10.75
N PHE A 39 -45.92 -28.30 9.90
CA PHE A 39 -46.34 -28.03 8.52
C PHE A 39 -47.69 -27.29 8.42
N ASP A 40 -48.55 -27.37 9.44
CA ASP A 40 -49.86 -26.70 9.44
C ASP A 40 -49.74 -25.17 9.42
N ASN A 41 -48.66 -24.62 9.98
CA ASN A 41 -48.36 -23.19 9.88
C ASN A 41 -48.14 -22.78 8.43
N ILE A 42 -47.40 -23.56 7.64
CA ILE A 42 -47.12 -23.28 6.21
C ILE A 42 -48.42 -23.16 5.40
N ALA A 43 -49.43 -23.98 5.71
CA ALA A 43 -50.71 -23.97 5.00
C ALA A 43 -51.57 -22.72 5.30
N HIS A 44 -51.49 -22.17 6.51
CA HIS A 44 -52.16 -20.91 6.87
C HIS A 44 -51.64 -19.71 6.06
N TRP A 45 -50.37 -19.75 5.63
CA TRP A 45 -49.71 -18.67 4.90
C TRP A 45 -50.08 -18.56 3.41
N PHE A 46 -50.60 -19.63 2.80
CA PHE A 46 -51.07 -19.60 1.42
C PHE A 46 -52.55 -19.23 1.27
N ASP A 47 -53.26 -18.95 2.37
CA ASP A 47 -54.67 -18.52 2.35
C ASP A 47 -54.80 -16.99 2.18
N LEU A 48 -54.48 -16.51 0.97
CA LEU A 48 -54.46 -15.08 0.57
C LEU A 48 -55.85 -14.38 0.55
N LYS A 49 -56.90 -14.98 1.10
CA LYS A 49 -58.29 -14.46 0.99
C LYS A 49 -58.53 -13.11 1.67
N SER A 50 -57.65 -12.68 2.57
CA SER A 50 -57.79 -11.43 3.34
C SER A 50 -56.92 -10.26 2.87
N TYR A 51 -56.00 -10.44 1.91
CA TYR A 51 -55.03 -9.40 1.54
C TYR A 51 -55.38 -8.71 0.21
N SER A 52 -55.51 -7.37 0.21
CA SER A 52 -55.82 -6.57 -0.99
C SER A 52 -54.70 -5.59 -1.31
N PHE A 53 -53.96 -5.87 -2.38
CA PHE A 53 -52.80 -5.09 -2.86
C PHE A 53 -53.17 -3.71 -3.46
N LEU A 54 -54.46 -3.42 -3.63
CA LEU A 54 -54.94 -2.37 -4.54
C LEU A 54 -55.38 -1.05 -3.90
N LYS A 55 -55.25 -0.88 -2.57
CA LYS A 55 -55.78 0.32 -1.89
C LYS A 55 -54.83 1.53 -1.85
N ASN A 56 -53.52 1.36 -1.64
CA ASN A 56 -52.55 2.47 -1.71
C ASN A 56 -51.09 1.94 -1.68
N PRO A 57 -50.18 2.34 -2.59
CA PRO A 57 -48.76 1.94 -2.50
C PRO A 57 -48.04 2.55 -1.28
N VAL A 58 -48.61 3.58 -0.66
CA VAL A 58 -48.06 4.25 0.53
C VAL A 58 -48.41 3.51 1.84
N ASP A 59 -49.45 2.67 1.87
CA ASP A 59 -49.81 1.87 3.06
C ASP A 59 -48.72 0.84 3.41
N PHE A 60 -47.91 0.44 2.43
CA PHE A 60 -46.72 -0.41 2.61
C PHE A 60 -45.61 0.27 3.44
N LEU A 61 -45.54 1.61 3.40
CA LEU A 61 -44.55 2.42 4.12
C LEU A 61 -45.11 3.06 5.40
N VAL A 62 -46.43 3.24 5.50
CA VAL A 62 -47.05 4.14 6.49
C VAL A 62 -48.00 3.43 7.48
N SER A 63 -48.31 2.15 7.33
CA SER A 63 -49.23 1.44 8.26
C SER A 63 -48.60 1.13 9.63
N PHE A 64 -48.41 2.16 10.45
CA PHE A 64 -48.16 2.07 11.90
C PHE A 64 -49.46 1.91 12.73
N GLU A 65 -50.65 1.96 12.10
CA GLU A 65 -51.92 2.13 12.83
C GLU A 65 -52.68 0.85 13.22
N SER A 66 -52.26 -0.36 12.81
CA SER A 66 -52.82 -1.59 13.39
C SER A 66 -51.94 -2.82 13.11
N VAL A 67 -51.01 -3.10 14.03
CA VAL A 67 -50.21 -4.32 13.98
C VAL A 67 -51.07 -5.50 14.49
N GLN A 68 -51.81 -6.15 13.59
CA GLN A 68 -52.38 -7.49 13.86
C GLN A 68 -51.40 -8.58 13.39
N TYR A 69 -51.36 -9.69 14.12
CA TYR A 69 -50.37 -10.78 14.01
C TYR A 69 -50.51 -11.75 12.80
N PRO A 70 -50.97 -11.31 11.60
CA PRO A 70 -50.50 -11.95 10.36
C PRO A 70 -49.69 -11.03 9.42
N LEU A 71 -49.73 -9.70 9.59
CA LEU A 71 -49.09 -8.76 8.64
C LEU A 71 -47.54 -8.86 8.62
N ILE A 72 -46.94 -9.45 9.64
CA ILE A 72 -45.49 -9.42 9.93
C ILE A 72 -44.68 -10.25 8.96
N GLU A 73 -45.06 -11.52 8.87
CA GLU A 73 -44.43 -12.52 8.02
C GLU A 73 -44.66 -12.16 6.55
N GLU A 74 -45.81 -11.55 6.22
CA GLU A 74 -46.13 -11.02 4.90
C GLU A 74 -45.15 -9.91 4.46
N HIS A 75 -44.77 -8.99 5.34
CA HIS A 75 -43.83 -7.91 4.99
C HIS A 75 -42.37 -8.37 4.85
N LEU A 76 -41.91 -9.30 5.71
CA LEU A 76 -40.56 -9.85 5.58
C LEU A 76 -40.43 -10.73 4.33
N GLN A 77 -41.50 -11.47 3.99
CA GLN A 77 -41.63 -12.16 2.72
C GLN A 77 -41.68 -11.19 1.54
N ALA A 78 -42.40 -10.06 1.63
CA ALA A 78 -42.42 -9.07 0.56
C ALA A 78 -41.01 -8.53 0.28
N VAL A 79 -40.21 -8.30 1.32
CA VAL A 79 -38.80 -7.88 1.19
C VAL A 79 -37.92 -8.99 0.62
N ALA A 80 -38.11 -10.24 1.07
CA ALA A 80 -37.44 -11.40 0.48
C ALA A 80 -37.81 -11.59 -1.00
N LEU A 81 -39.08 -11.43 -1.35
CA LEU A 81 -39.58 -11.49 -2.72
C LEU A 81 -39.02 -10.35 -3.58
N ILE A 82 -38.91 -9.12 -3.05
CA ILE A 82 -38.25 -8.01 -3.75
C ILE A 82 -36.78 -8.36 -4.01
N ARG A 83 -36.07 -8.87 -3.00
CA ARG A 83 -34.68 -9.30 -3.09
C ARG A 83 -34.50 -10.40 -4.15
N ASP A 84 -35.30 -11.45 -4.07
CA ASP A 84 -35.29 -12.57 -5.00
C ASP A 84 -35.71 -12.17 -6.41
N SER A 85 -36.67 -11.25 -6.55
CA SER A 85 -37.09 -10.72 -7.85
C SER A 85 -35.99 -9.89 -8.52
N ILE A 86 -35.24 -9.09 -7.76
CA ILE A 86 -34.08 -8.34 -8.26
C ILE A 86 -33.01 -9.33 -8.75
N LEU A 87 -32.72 -10.38 -7.97
CA LEU A 87 -31.72 -11.37 -8.33
C LEU A 87 -32.15 -12.24 -9.53
N LEU A 88 -33.41 -12.65 -9.57
CA LEU A 88 -33.99 -13.45 -10.66
C LEU A 88 -34.05 -12.63 -11.95
N GLY A 89 -34.48 -11.36 -11.87
CA GLY A 89 -34.47 -10.44 -13.01
C GLY A 89 -33.06 -10.23 -13.55
N GLY A 90 -32.06 -10.08 -12.66
CA GLY A 90 -30.67 -10.00 -13.04
C GLY A 90 -30.14 -11.30 -13.64
N ALA A 91 -30.48 -12.45 -13.08
CA ALA A 91 -30.06 -13.77 -13.57
C ALA A 91 -30.63 -14.10 -14.95
N VAL A 92 -31.92 -13.83 -15.18
CA VAL A 92 -32.57 -14.04 -16.48
C VAL A 92 -32.01 -13.08 -17.53
N SER A 93 -31.76 -11.82 -17.15
CA SER A 93 -31.16 -10.83 -18.06
C SER A 93 -29.71 -11.18 -18.40
N ALA A 94 -28.92 -11.65 -17.42
CA ALA A 94 -27.57 -12.15 -17.63
C ALA A 94 -27.53 -13.43 -18.47
N TRP A 95 -28.56 -14.26 -18.41
CA TRP A 95 -28.69 -15.45 -19.27
C TRP A 95 -29.12 -15.09 -20.69
N ALA A 96 -30.05 -14.15 -20.85
CA ALA A 96 -30.58 -13.73 -22.14
C ALA A 96 -29.61 -12.82 -22.94
N SER A 97 -28.82 -11.98 -22.27
CA SER A 97 -27.79 -11.13 -22.88
C SER A 97 -26.59 -10.97 -21.94
N PRO A 98 -25.64 -11.93 -21.95
CA PRO A 98 -24.51 -11.95 -21.01
C PRO A 98 -23.64 -10.68 -21.02
N SER A 99 -23.15 -10.26 -22.20
CA SER A 99 -22.27 -9.09 -22.33
C SER A 99 -23.00 -7.76 -22.14
N GLY A 100 -24.19 -7.62 -22.74
CA GLY A 100 -25.01 -6.42 -22.60
C GLY A 100 -25.52 -6.18 -21.18
N PHE A 101 -25.87 -7.26 -20.46
CA PHE A 101 -26.35 -7.12 -19.08
C PHE A 101 -25.23 -6.84 -18.08
N ALA A 102 -24.01 -7.35 -18.26
CA ALA A 102 -22.90 -7.09 -17.34
C ALA A 102 -22.63 -5.58 -17.16
N GLN A 103 -22.65 -4.82 -18.27
CA GLN A 103 -22.49 -3.37 -18.25
C GLN A 103 -23.66 -2.64 -17.57
N VAL A 104 -24.89 -3.11 -17.80
CA VAL A 104 -26.08 -2.60 -17.10
C VAL A 104 -26.02 -2.92 -15.60
N ALA A 105 -25.61 -4.13 -15.24
CA ALA A 105 -25.45 -4.58 -13.86
C ALA A 105 -24.39 -3.74 -13.12
N GLU A 106 -23.31 -3.36 -13.81
CA GLU A 106 -22.30 -2.46 -13.27
C GLU A 106 -22.83 -1.03 -13.05
N ASN A 107 -23.59 -0.49 -14.00
CA ASN A 107 -24.20 0.84 -13.87
C ASN A 107 -25.22 0.91 -12.73
N VAL A 108 -25.98 -0.16 -12.51
CA VAL A 108 -27.02 -0.23 -11.48
C VAL A 108 -26.47 -0.76 -10.14
N LYS A 109 -25.20 -1.19 -10.05
CA LYS A 109 -24.60 -1.79 -8.84
C LYS A 109 -24.74 -0.92 -7.59
N ASN A 110 -24.64 0.39 -7.74
CA ASN A 110 -24.77 1.34 -6.65
C ASN A 110 -26.23 1.52 -6.20
N VAL A 111 -27.18 1.40 -7.12
CA VAL A 111 -28.63 1.44 -6.84
C VAL A 111 -29.07 0.16 -6.15
N VAL A 112 -28.64 -1.02 -6.64
CA VAL A 112 -28.89 -2.30 -5.97
C VAL A 112 -28.30 -2.29 -4.57
N PHE A 113 -27.08 -1.79 -4.42
CA PHE A 113 -26.45 -1.65 -3.11
C PHE A 113 -27.23 -0.75 -2.16
N ALA A 114 -27.72 0.40 -2.63
CA ALA A 114 -28.55 1.28 -1.83
C ALA A 114 -29.86 0.61 -1.41
N ALA A 115 -30.52 -0.10 -2.33
CA ALA A 115 -31.74 -0.87 -2.03
C ALA A 115 -31.49 -1.96 -0.98
N MET A 116 -30.39 -2.71 -1.09
CA MET A 116 -30.02 -3.73 -0.10
C MET A 116 -29.70 -3.13 1.28
N LEU A 117 -29.04 -1.97 1.33
CA LEU A 117 -28.80 -1.26 2.60
C LEU A 117 -30.10 -0.77 3.26
N LEU A 118 -31.06 -0.29 2.46
CA LEU A 118 -32.38 0.08 2.98
C LEU A 118 -33.13 -1.14 3.52
N ILE A 119 -33.03 -2.28 2.85
CA ILE A 119 -33.58 -3.56 3.35
C ILE A 119 -32.91 -3.97 4.67
N VAL A 120 -31.59 -3.81 4.80
CA VAL A 120 -30.86 -4.08 6.05
C VAL A 120 -31.33 -3.14 7.18
N ALA A 121 -31.62 -1.87 6.88
CA ALA A 121 -32.18 -0.92 7.85
C ALA A 121 -33.65 -1.22 8.23
N PHE A 122 -34.41 -1.87 7.34
CA PHE A 122 -35.80 -2.24 7.59
C PHE A 122 -35.94 -3.34 8.64
N ALA A 123 -35.04 -4.33 8.66
CA ALA A 123 -35.14 -5.49 9.56
C ALA A 123 -35.17 -5.12 11.06
N PRO A 124 -34.25 -4.28 11.59
CA PRO A 124 -34.32 -3.85 12.99
C PRO A 124 -35.49 -2.91 13.29
N SER A 125 -35.94 -2.11 12.31
CA SER A 125 -37.07 -1.18 12.45
C SER A 125 -38.37 -1.92 12.75
N LYS A 126 -38.60 -3.03 12.03
CA LYS A 126 -39.75 -3.92 12.22
C LYS A 126 -39.78 -4.55 13.60
N LEU A 127 -38.66 -5.07 14.08
CA LEU A 127 -38.60 -5.69 15.40
C LEU A 127 -38.88 -4.70 16.54
N LEU A 128 -38.48 -3.43 16.38
CA LEU A 128 -38.81 -2.39 17.35
C LEU A 128 -40.33 -2.19 17.45
N ALA A 129 -41.02 -2.16 16.30
CA ALA A 129 -42.48 -1.97 16.23
C ALA A 129 -43.28 -3.14 16.86
N PHE A 130 -42.74 -4.37 16.87
CA PHE A 130 -43.45 -5.53 17.45
C PHE A 130 -43.40 -5.61 18.96
N TYR A 131 -42.36 -5.06 19.58
CA TYR A 131 -42.24 -5.13 21.03
C TYR A 131 -43.15 -4.14 21.75
N GLU A 132 -43.66 -3.11 21.08
CA GLU A 132 -44.58 -2.15 21.70
C GLU A 132 -45.96 -2.76 22.05
N ASP A 133 -46.28 -3.95 21.52
CA ASP A 133 -47.46 -4.71 21.90
C ASP A 133 -47.09 -5.88 22.83
N ASP A 134 -47.43 -5.74 24.12
CA ASP A 134 -47.09 -6.70 25.19
C ASP A 134 -47.69 -8.12 25.00
N ASN A 135 -48.64 -8.30 24.07
CA ASN A 135 -49.28 -9.59 23.81
C ASN A 135 -48.47 -10.50 22.87
N ILE A 136 -47.42 -9.97 22.26
CA ILE A 136 -46.65 -10.61 21.20
C ILE A 136 -45.32 -11.13 21.77
N LYS A 137 -45.11 -12.46 21.75
CA LYS A 137 -43.81 -13.06 22.07
C LYS A 137 -43.11 -13.49 20.79
N LEU A 138 -42.01 -12.80 20.46
CA LEU A 138 -41.14 -13.15 19.33
C LEU A 138 -40.68 -14.62 19.43
N ALA A 139 -40.98 -15.41 18.39
CA ALA A 139 -40.52 -16.78 18.28
C ALA A 139 -39.05 -16.82 17.83
N VAL A 140 -38.38 -17.95 18.07
CA VAL A 140 -37.02 -18.18 17.55
C VAL A 140 -36.95 -18.05 16.02
N GLY A 141 -38.05 -18.39 15.32
CA GLY A 141 -38.21 -18.20 13.88
C GLY A 141 -38.04 -16.75 13.44
N ASP A 142 -38.62 -15.79 14.16
CA ASP A 142 -38.55 -14.36 13.84
C ASP A 142 -37.11 -13.82 13.89
N TRP A 143 -36.32 -14.28 14.88
CA TRP A 143 -34.91 -13.95 15.00
C TRP A 143 -34.07 -14.53 13.86
N ILE A 144 -34.36 -15.77 13.45
CA ILE A 144 -33.70 -16.43 12.32
C ILE A 144 -33.98 -15.65 11.03
N LEU A 145 -35.25 -15.32 10.78
CA LEU A 145 -35.69 -14.59 9.59
C LEU A 145 -35.03 -13.21 9.46
N MET A 146 -34.92 -12.46 10.56
CA MET A 146 -34.25 -11.16 10.55
C MET A 146 -32.74 -11.24 10.33
N ILE A 147 -32.04 -12.10 11.08
CA ILE A 147 -30.59 -12.28 10.95
C ILE A 147 -30.28 -12.73 9.52
N TRP A 148 -31.09 -13.65 9.02
CA TRP A 148 -31.03 -14.11 7.64
C TRP A 148 -31.31 -12.97 6.66
N CYS A 149 -32.31 -12.10 6.88
CA CYS A 149 -32.59 -10.99 5.99
C CYS A 149 -31.38 -10.04 5.84
N ILE A 150 -30.69 -9.73 6.95
CA ILE A 150 -29.45 -8.93 6.91
C ILE A 150 -28.37 -9.68 6.13
N PHE A 151 -28.14 -10.95 6.45
CA PHE A 151 -27.10 -11.76 5.82
C PHE A 151 -27.36 -12.01 4.33
N ALA A 152 -28.60 -12.32 3.96
CA ALA A 152 -29.05 -12.55 2.59
C ALA A 152 -28.95 -11.28 1.75
N SER A 153 -29.28 -10.10 2.29
CA SER A 153 -29.09 -8.83 1.56
C SER A 153 -27.61 -8.50 1.33
N LEU A 154 -26.73 -8.82 2.29
CA LEU A 154 -25.27 -8.70 2.10
C LEU A 154 -24.72 -9.73 1.11
N LEU A 155 -25.20 -10.97 1.15
CA LEU A 155 -24.83 -12.02 0.21
C LEU A 155 -25.33 -11.71 -1.20
N LEU A 156 -26.56 -11.22 -1.37
CA LEU A 156 -27.06 -10.79 -2.67
C LEU A 156 -26.15 -9.71 -3.24
N GLN A 157 -25.75 -8.73 -2.44
CA GLN A 157 -24.81 -7.72 -2.92
C GLN A 157 -23.49 -8.35 -3.38
N GLY A 158 -22.98 -9.34 -2.63
CA GLY A 158 -21.80 -10.11 -3.01
C GLY A 158 -21.97 -10.88 -4.32
N VAL A 159 -23.13 -11.52 -4.54
CA VAL A 159 -23.48 -12.23 -5.78
C VAL A 159 -23.63 -11.22 -6.93
N TRP A 160 -24.28 -10.09 -6.72
CA TRP A 160 -24.43 -9.05 -7.74
C TRP A 160 -23.07 -8.56 -8.24
N THR A 161 -22.19 -8.18 -7.31
CA THR A 161 -20.88 -7.63 -7.66
C THR A 161 -19.91 -8.68 -8.17
N SER A 162 -19.92 -9.89 -7.59
CA SER A 162 -18.92 -10.92 -7.93
C SER A 162 -19.34 -11.81 -9.09
N VAL A 163 -20.66 -11.95 -9.36
CA VAL A 163 -21.20 -12.84 -10.38
C VAL A 163 -21.85 -12.04 -11.51
N LEU A 164 -22.91 -11.26 -11.21
CA LEU A 164 -23.71 -10.60 -12.25
C LEU A 164 -22.97 -9.49 -12.99
N CYS A 165 -22.06 -8.77 -12.33
CA CYS A 165 -21.17 -7.81 -13.00
C CYS A 165 -20.06 -8.47 -13.84
N HIS A 166 -19.87 -9.79 -13.78
CA HIS A 166 -18.75 -10.51 -14.41
C HIS A 166 -19.22 -11.67 -15.31
N VAL A 167 -20.39 -11.53 -15.95
CA VAL A 167 -20.95 -12.52 -16.87
C VAL A 167 -20.50 -12.24 -18.30
N THR A 168 -20.00 -13.24 -19.02
CA THR A 168 -19.59 -13.09 -20.44
C THR A 168 -20.17 -14.18 -21.33
N GLU A 169 -20.33 -13.86 -22.61
CA GLU A 169 -20.61 -14.84 -23.65
C GLU A 169 -19.34 -15.63 -23.94
N VAL A 170 -19.24 -16.86 -23.44
CA VAL A 170 -18.36 -17.85 -24.06
C VAL A 170 -19.14 -18.40 -25.24
N ALA A 171 -18.71 -18.04 -26.46
CA ALA A 171 -19.30 -18.52 -27.71
C ALA A 171 -19.34 -20.06 -27.73
N ALA A 172 -20.47 -20.63 -27.34
CA ALA A 172 -20.83 -21.99 -27.70
C ALA A 172 -21.14 -21.95 -29.20
N GLY A 173 -20.32 -22.65 -29.98
CA GLY A 173 -20.29 -22.53 -31.43
C GLY A 173 -21.66 -22.66 -32.10
N THR A 174 -22.06 -21.58 -32.77
CA THR A 174 -22.81 -21.61 -34.03
C THR A 174 -22.47 -20.30 -34.74
N GLY A 175 -21.94 -20.42 -35.96
CA GLY A 175 -21.59 -19.28 -36.79
C GLY A 175 -22.81 -18.43 -37.18
N ASP A 176 -22.49 -17.21 -37.60
CA ASP A 176 -23.35 -16.22 -38.23
C ASP A 176 -24.21 -15.33 -37.31
N SER A 177 -23.57 -14.30 -36.75
CA SER A 177 -24.06 -12.91 -36.84
C SER A 177 -23.02 -11.91 -36.34
N LEU A 178 -22.09 -11.50 -37.22
CA LEU A 178 -21.22 -10.33 -37.00
C LEU A 178 -21.87 -9.12 -37.68
N LEU A 179 -22.46 -8.23 -36.89
CA LEU A 179 -22.79 -6.86 -37.30
C LEU A 179 -21.88 -5.89 -36.53
N PHE A 180 -20.88 -5.39 -37.26
CA PHE A 180 -20.22 -4.08 -37.15
C PHE A 180 -20.24 -3.33 -35.80
N GLY A 181 -19.08 -3.30 -35.12
CA GLY A 181 -18.75 -2.27 -34.11
C GLY A 181 -18.18 -2.79 -32.80
N ASP A 182 -18.61 -3.96 -32.34
CA ASP A 182 -18.45 -4.35 -30.92
C ASP A 182 -17.22 -5.21 -30.61
N ALA A 183 -16.61 -5.88 -31.60
CA ALA A 183 -15.48 -6.80 -31.32
C ALA A 183 -14.24 -6.07 -30.77
N GLU A 184 -13.87 -4.92 -31.34
CA GLU A 184 -12.76 -4.10 -30.83
C GLU A 184 -13.08 -3.46 -29.47
N HIS A 185 -14.35 -3.11 -29.23
CA HIS A 185 -14.77 -2.51 -27.96
C HIS A 185 -14.79 -3.54 -26.83
N GLU A 186 -15.32 -4.74 -27.09
CA GLU A 186 -15.27 -5.88 -26.16
C GLU A 186 -13.85 -6.34 -25.89
N GLU A 187 -12.96 -6.29 -26.88
CA GLU A 187 -11.56 -6.66 -26.71
C GLU A 187 -10.81 -5.62 -25.84
N ARG A 188 -11.10 -4.32 -26.01
CA ARG A 188 -10.59 -3.25 -25.12
C ARG A 188 -11.13 -3.37 -23.70
N LEU A 189 -12.43 -3.60 -23.53
CA LEU A 189 -13.02 -3.80 -22.20
C LEU A 189 -12.40 -5.02 -21.50
N ARG A 190 -12.21 -6.13 -22.21
CA ARG A 190 -11.51 -7.31 -21.68
C ARG A 190 -10.06 -7.01 -21.29
N GLN A 191 -9.35 -6.18 -22.05
CA GLN A 191 -7.99 -5.75 -21.71
C GLN A 191 -7.98 -4.86 -20.46
N GLU A 192 -8.84 -3.83 -20.40
CA GLU A 192 -8.95 -2.93 -19.24
C GLU A 192 -9.36 -3.68 -17.96
N GLU A 193 -10.29 -4.64 -18.06
CA GLU A 193 -10.69 -5.49 -16.93
C GLU A 193 -9.59 -6.45 -16.50
N ALA A 194 -8.86 -7.04 -17.45
CA ALA A 194 -7.73 -7.91 -17.16
C ALA A 194 -6.61 -7.12 -16.47
N GLU A 195 -6.34 -5.89 -16.89
CA GLU A 195 -5.39 -4.97 -16.26
C GLU A 195 -5.83 -4.62 -14.83
N LYS A 196 -7.08 -4.19 -14.62
CA LYS A 196 -7.61 -3.91 -13.28
C LYS A 196 -7.55 -5.12 -12.35
N ALA A 197 -7.89 -6.31 -12.85
CA ALA A 197 -7.81 -7.55 -12.08
C ALA A 197 -6.35 -7.92 -11.74
N ALA A 198 -5.41 -7.65 -12.66
CA ALA A 198 -3.98 -7.84 -12.40
C ALA A 198 -3.48 -6.88 -11.32
N GLU A 199 -3.85 -5.60 -11.39
CA GLU A 199 -3.51 -4.59 -10.38
C GLU A 199 -4.07 -4.93 -8.99
N GLN A 200 -5.31 -5.40 -8.92
CA GLN A 200 -5.91 -5.84 -7.66
C GLN A 200 -5.16 -7.05 -7.08
N ARG A 201 -4.84 -8.06 -7.91
CA ARG A 201 -4.07 -9.23 -7.47
C ARG A 201 -2.70 -8.83 -6.95
N GLU A 202 -2.02 -7.93 -7.66
CA GLU A 202 -0.74 -7.36 -7.23
C GLU A 202 -0.90 -6.65 -5.88
N THR A 203 -1.91 -5.80 -5.74
CA THR A 203 -2.22 -5.08 -4.48
C THR A 203 -2.37 -6.05 -3.30
N PHE A 204 -3.12 -7.14 -3.47
CA PHE A 204 -3.29 -8.16 -2.43
C PHE A 204 -1.99 -8.93 -2.13
N GLN A 205 -1.18 -9.23 -3.15
CA GLN A 205 0.12 -9.88 -2.97
C GLN A 205 1.09 -8.98 -2.19
N LEU A 206 1.14 -7.69 -2.52
CA LEU A 206 1.96 -6.70 -1.82
C LEU A 206 1.51 -6.55 -0.37
N LEU A 207 0.19 -6.48 -0.11
CA LEU A 207 -0.36 -6.43 1.25
C LEU A 207 -0.01 -7.70 2.05
N TYR A 208 -0.17 -8.88 1.46
CA TYR A 208 0.19 -10.14 2.12
C TYR A 208 1.68 -10.19 2.45
N ARG A 209 2.54 -9.69 1.56
CA ARG A 209 3.98 -9.62 1.79
C ARG A 209 4.36 -8.64 2.89
N LEU A 210 3.71 -7.47 2.93
CA LEU A 210 3.83 -6.50 4.02
C LEU A 210 3.45 -7.14 5.36
N LEU A 211 2.33 -7.86 5.41
CA LEU A 211 1.94 -8.65 6.58
C LEU A 211 2.95 -9.77 6.91
N GLY A 212 3.64 -10.31 5.89
CA GLY A 212 4.75 -11.25 6.07
C GLY A 212 5.92 -10.68 6.89
N TYR A 213 6.27 -9.40 6.70
CA TYR A 213 7.28 -8.72 7.54
C TYR A 213 6.82 -8.62 9.00
N MET A 214 5.54 -8.35 9.24
CA MET A 214 4.96 -8.38 10.59
C MET A 214 4.96 -9.77 11.19
N GLY A 215 4.62 -10.79 10.40
CA GLY A 215 4.62 -12.20 10.80
C GLY A 215 6.00 -12.68 11.26
N ARG A 216 7.08 -12.18 10.64
CA ARG A 216 8.45 -12.50 11.07
C ARG A 216 8.77 -11.95 12.47
N GLN A 217 8.16 -10.83 12.85
CA GLN A 217 8.29 -10.17 14.16
C GLN A 217 7.08 -10.44 15.08
N TRP A 218 6.41 -11.60 14.92
CA TRP A 218 5.14 -11.90 15.61
C TRP A 218 5.21 -11.80 17.14
N LYS A 219 6.38 -12.01 17.75
CA LYS A 219 6.53 -11.92 19.22
C LYS A 219 6.21 -10.52 19.75
N TYR A 220 6.70 -9.48 19.07
CA TYR A 220 6.47 -8.09 19.47
C TYR A 220 5.03 -7.65 19.19
N TYR A 221 4.50 -8.02 18.02
CA TYR A 221 3.10 -7.76 17.70
C TYR A 221 2.14 -8.53 18.60
N GLY A 222 2.43 -9.80 18.92
CA GLY A 222 1.62 -10.61 19.83
C GLY A 222 1.57 -10.01 21.24
N MET A 223 2.71 -9.54 21.76
CA MET A 223 2.75 -8.78 23.02
C MET A 223 1.95 -7.48 22.92
N ALA A 224 2.11 -6.72 21.83
CA ALA A 224 1.38 -5.48 21.61
C ALA A 224 -0.14 -5.70 21.52
N PHE A 225 -0.59 -6.78 20.86
CA PHE A 225 -1.98 -7.20 20.80
C PHE A 225 -2.51 -7.63 22.17
N GLY A 226 -1.70 -8.30 22.99
CA GLY A 226 -2.05 -8.61 24.37
C GLY A 226 -2.33 -7.36 25.19
N PHE A 227 -1.43 -6.36 25.17
CA PHE A 227 -1.66 -5.08 25.84
C PHE A 227 -2.81 -4.29 25.23
N LEU A 228 -3.01 -4.36 23.91
CA LEU A 228 -4.16 -3.78 23.24
C LEU A 228 -5.47 -4.36 23.76
N PHE A 229 -5.55 -5.69 23.92
CA PHE A 229 -6.74 -6.34 24.43
C PHE A 229 -7.03 -5.91 25.88
N CYS A 230 -6.03 -5.89 26.75
CA CYS A 230 -6.18 -5.40 28.14
C CYS A 230 -6.59 -3.92 28.19
N TYR A 231 -6.00 -3.09 27.32
CA TYR A 231 -6.35 -1.69 27.16
C TYR A 231 -7.81 -1.52 26.73
N SER A 232 -8.21 -2.20 25.66
CA SER A 232 -9.56 -2.13 25.11
C SER A 232 -10.58 -2.64 26.11
N LEU A 233 -10.32 -3.79 26.76
CA LEU A 233 -11.19 -4.35 27.78
C LEU A 233 -11.41 -3.35 28.92
N SER A 234 -10.34 -2.74 29.46
CA SER A 234 -10.45 -1.75 30.53
C SER A 234 -11.24 -0.51 30.10
N ARG A 235 -11.03 -0.04 28.86
CA ARG A 235 -11.65 1.18 28.33
C ARG A 235 -13.12 0.99 27.94
N VAL A 236 -13.53 -0.22 27.51
CA VAL A 236 -14.92 -0.54 27.18
C VAL A 236 -15.84 -0.43 28.40
N PHE A 237 -15.36 -0.66 29.63
CA PHE A 237 -16.22 -0.54 30.82
C PHE A 237 -16.46 0.91 31.29
N ILE A 238 -15.69 1.89 30.80
CA ILE A 238 -15.76 3.28 31.31
C ILE A 238 -17.15 3.92 31.08
N PRO A 239 -17.79 3.80 29.91
CA PRO A 239 -19.15 4.30 29.70
C PRO A 239 -20.18 3.72 30.67
N TYR A 240 -20.12 2.41 30.93
CA TYR A 240 -21.01 1.73 31.88
C TYR A 240 -20.87 2.29 33.31
N TYR A 241 -19.64 2.39 33.82
CA TYR A 241 -19.41 2.94 35.17
C TYR A 241 -19.74 4.44 35.26
N THR A 242 -19.62 5.19 34.17
CA THR A 242 -20.08 6.59 34.12
C THR A 242 -21.59 6.68 34.35
N GLY A 243 -22.38 5.79 33.74
CA GLY A 243 -23.82 5.75 34.00
C GLY A 243 -24.18 5.26 35.40
N GLU A 244 -23.46 4.28 35.95
CA GLU A 244 -23.62 3.85 37.35
C GLU A 244 -23.34 5.00 38.34
N VAL A 245 -22.39 5.89 38.03
CA VAL A 245 -22.17 7.11 38.83
C VAL A 245 -23.38 8.03 38.77
N VAL A 246 -23.98 8.22 37.60
CA VAL A 246 -25.22 9.02 37.45
C VAL A 246 -26.36 8.39 38.26
N THR A 247 -26.55 7.07 38.18
CA THR A 247 -27.52 6.34 39.01
C THR A 247 -27.24 6.51 40.51
N ALA A 248 -25.98 6.44 40.94
CA ALA A 248 -25.61 6.60 42.35
C ALA A 248 -25.87 8.01 42.91
N VAL A 249 -25.92 9.03 42.04
CA VAL A 249 -26.20 10.43 42.42
C VAL A 249 -27.69 10.76 42.33
N PHE A 250 -28.36 10.32 41.26
CA PHE A 250 -29.73 10.73 40.92
C PHE A 250 -30.79 9.63 41.11
N GLY A 251 -30.40 8.40 41.44
CA GLY A 251 -31.33 7.29 41.67
C GLY A 251 -31.99 7.32 43.05
N GLU A 252 -33.07 6.57 43.22
CA GLU A 252 -33.89 6.53 44.45
C GLU A 252 -33.11 6.07 45.70
N SER A 253 -31.95 5.43 45.52
CA SER A 253 -31.05 5.00 46.60
C SER A 253 -29.68 5.67 46.52
N ALA A 254 -29.67 7.00 46.35
CA ALA A 254 -28.46 7.82 46.36
C ALA A 254 -27.65 7.59 47.65
N SER A 255 -26.39 7.17 47.50
CA SER A 255 -25.51 6.82 48.61
C SER A 255 -24.06 7.15 48.30
N TYR A 256 -23.41 7.86 49.21
CA TYR A 256 -21.97 8.14 49.15
C TYR A 256 -21.13 6.87 49.10
N GLU A 257 -21.59 5.77 49.70
CA GLU A 257 -20.87 4.50 49.68
C GLU A 257 -20.85 3.88 48.28
N LYS A 258 -22.02 3.84 47.60
CA LYS A 258 -22.12 3.39 46.20
C LYS A 258 -21.29 4.30 45.28
N LEU A 259 -21.42 5.61 45.43
CA LEU A 259 -20.66 6.59 44.66
C LEU A 259 -19.15 6.40 44.79
N HIS A 260 -18.62 6.32 46.01
CA HIS A 260 -17.19 6.12 46.24
C HIS A 260 -16.71 4.80 45.63
N ARG A 261 -17.47 3.71 45.79
CA ARG A 261 -17.12 2.40 45.20
C ARG A 261 -17.06 2.46 43.67
N THR A 262 -18.07 3.03 43.02
CA THR A 262 -18.15 3.14 41.55
C THR A 262 -17.03 4.03 41.00
N VAL A 263 -16.78 5.19 41.63
CA VAL A 263 -15.70 6.10 41.24
C VAL A 263 -14.32 5.46 41.44
N LEU A 264 -14.11 4.71 42.53
CA LEU A 264 -12.86 3.97 42.75
C LEU A 264 -12.62 2.91 41.66
N ILE A 265 -13.65 2.14 41.30
CA ILE A 265 -13.54 1.14 40.21
C ILE A 265 -13.23 1.83 38.88
N MET A 266 -13.94 2.92 38.56
CA MET A 266 -13.70 3.72 37.36
C MET A 266 -12.27 4.29 37.34
N GLY A 267 -11.76 4.76 38.48
CA GLY A 267 -10.39 5.25 38.64
C GLY A 267 -9.35 4.15 38.42
N LEU A 268 -9.58 2.95 38.96
CA LEU A 268 -8.71 1.79 38.76
C LEU A 268 -8.70 1.32 37.30
N LEU A 269 -9.87 1.27 36.65
CA LEU A 269 -9.99 0.95 35.22
C LEU A 269 -9.31 2.00 34.34
N SER A 270 -9.45 3.28 34.69
CA SER A 270 -8.79 4.37 33.98
C SER A 270 -7.27 4.24 34.11
N LEU A 271 -6.75 4.01 35.32
CA LEU A 271 -5.31 3.78 35.55
C LEU A 271 -4.80 2.56 34.77
N ALA A 272 -5.53 1.44 34.82
CA ALA A 272 -5.20 0.24 34.06
C ALA A 272 -5.17 0.53 32.56
N SER A 273 -6.17 1.26 32.03
CA SER A 273 -6.21 1.66 30.63
C SER A 273 -5.03 2.56 30.26
N THR A 274 -4.60 3.48 31.12
CA THR A 274 -3.43 4.33 30.86
C THR A 274 -2.15 3.50 30.82
N VAL A 275 -1.95 2.59 31.77
CA VAL A 275 -0.78 1.71 31.83
C VAL A 275 -0.71 0.80 30.60
N PHE A 276 -1.78 0.08 30.30
CA PHE A 276 -1.84 -0.80 29.13
C PHE A 276 -1.80 -0.01 27.82
N GLY A 277 -2.36 1.20 27.78
CA GLY A 277 -2.28 2.10 26.62
C GLY A 277 -0.85 2.53 26.32
N GLY A 278 -0.07 2.88 27.35
CA GLY A 278 1.35 3.19 27.23
C GLY A 278 2.18 1.98 26.79
N LEU A 279 1.99 0.82 27.43
CA LEU A 279 2.68 -0.43 27.08
C LEU A 279 2.36 -0.87 25.65
N ARG A 280 1.09 -0.79 25.24
CA ARG A 280 0.64 -1.03 23.87
C ARG A 280 1.33 -0.09 22.90
N GLY A 281 1.30 1.22 23.16
CA GLY A 281 1.92 2.24 22.32
C GLY A 281 3.42 1.98 22.12
N GLY A 282 4.16 1.83 23.22
CA GLY A 282 5.60 1.53 23.17
C GLY A 282 5.92 0.22 22.45
N SER A 283 5.12 -0.83 22.66
CA SER A 283 5.31 -2.12 21.99
C SER A 283 5.11 -2.04 20.48
N PHE A 284 4.04 -1.35 20.03
CA PHE A 284 3.82 -1.12 18.60
C PHE A 284 4.91 -0.24 17.97
N THR A 285 5.36 0.82 18.67
CA THR A 285 6.46 1.67 18.19
C THR A 285 7.77 0.90 18.07
N TYR A 286 8.08 0.02 19.03
CA TYR A 286 9.27 -0.82 18.94
C TYR A 286 9.16 -1.86 17.81
N ALA A 287 8.02 -2.55 17.71
CA ALA A 287 7.77 -3.51 16.64
C ALA A 287 7.90 -2.86 15.26
N HIS A 288 7.35 -1.66 15.11
CA HIS A 288 7.51 -0.82 13.92
C HIS A 288 8.98 -0.53 13.60
N ALA A 289 9.77 -0.04 14.56
CA ALA A 289 11.19 0.27 14.34
C ALA A 289 12.00 -0.96 13.88
N THR A 290 11.63 -2.16 14.34
CA THR A 290 12.28 -3.40 13.88
C THR A 290 11.97 -3.74 12.42
N ILE A 291 10.74 -3.50 11.97
CA ILE A 291 10.35 -3.68 10.56
C ILE A 291 11.03 -2.63 9.68
N ASP A 292 11.02 -1.36 10.08
CA ASP A 292 11.64 -0.28 9.33
C ASP A 292 13.13 -0.55 9.07
N ARG A 293 13.86 -0.91 10.13
CA ARG A 293 15.27 -1.35 10.04
C ARG A 293 15.45 -2.50 9.05
N GLN A 294 14.54 -3.46 9.06
CA GLN A 294 14.64 -4.64 8.22
C GLN A 294 14.38 -4.31 6.73
N ILE A 295 13.31 -3.59 6.42
CA ILE A 295 12.97 -3.20 5.04
C ILE A 295 14.09 -2.34 4.45
N ARG A 296 14.60 -1.35 5.19
CA ARG A 296 15.70 -0.49 4.75
C ARG A 296 16.97 -1.29 4.48
N ASN A 297 17.29 -2.25 5.35
CA ASN A 297 18.46 -3.11 5.18
C ASN A 297 18.31 -4.05 3.97
N ASP A 298 17.14 -4.65 3.78
CA ASP A 298 16.88 -5.56 2.66
C ASP A 298 16.92 -4.79 1.32
N LEU A 299 16.34 -3.59 1.26
CA LEU A 299 16.44 -2.71 0.10
C LEU A 299 17.88 -2.28 -0.17
N PHE A 300 18.58 -1.74 0.82
CA PHE A 300 19.97 -1.28 0.64
C PHE A 300 20.89 -2.43 0.20
N ARG A 301 20.72 -3.61 0.80
CA ARG A 301 21.49 -4.82 0.43
C ARG A 301 21.21 -5.29 -0.99
N SER A 302 19.97 -5.15 -1.48
CA SER A 302 19.65 -5.47 -2.88
C SER A 302 20.24 -4.42 -3.82
N VAL A 303 20.02 -3.14 -3.55
CA VAL A 303 20.46 -2.03 -4.41
C VAL A 303 21.97 -2.02 -4.62
N VAL A 304 22.77 -2.23 -3.57
CA VAL A 304 24.24 -2.23 -3.67
C VAL A 304 24.78 -3.41 -4.50
N LYS A 305 23.99 -4.47 -4.71
CA LYS A 305 24.35 -5.61 -5.56
C LYS A 305 23.96 -5.45 -7.03
N GLN A 306 23.18 -4.43 -7.36
CA GLN A 306 22.73 -4.21 -8.74
C GLN A 306 23.90 -3.77 -9.62
N GLU A 307 23.83 -4.10 -10.91
CA GLU A 307 24.84 -3.73 -11.90
C GLU A 307 24.87 -2.22 -12.19
N ILE A 308 25.94 -1.71 -12.78
CA ILE A 308 26.07 -0.28 -13.11
C ILE A 308 24.95 0.18 -14.05
N GLY A 309 24.52 -0.65 -15.00
CA GLY A 309 23.38 -0.36 -15.87
C GLY A 309 22.07 -0.06 -15.13
N PHE A 310 21.86 -0.60 -13.92
CA PHE A 310 20.72 -0.23 -13.09
C PHE A 310 20.82 1.22 -12.58
N PHE A 311 22.01 1.67 -12.18
CA PHE A 311 22.27 3.03 -11.71
C PHE A 311 22.28 4.06 -12.83
N ASP A 312 22.57 3.64 -14.06
CA ASP A 312 22.43 4.49 -15.25
C ASP A 312 20.96 4.75 -15.60
N MET A 313 20.10 3.75 -15.40
CA MET A 313 18.65 3.85 -15.65
C MET A 313 17.87 4.54 -14.53
N ASN A 314 18.38 4.54 -13.29
CA ASN A 314 17.67 5.06 -12.11
C ASN A 314 18.46 6.19 -11.45
N LYS A 315 17.81 7.34 -11.25
CA LYS A 315 18.45 8.50 -10.62
C LYS A 315 18.80 8.19 -9.15
N THR A 316 20.00 8.55 -8.70
CA THR A 316 20.42 8.32 -7.29
C THR A 316 19.46 8.97 -6.28
N GLY A 317 18.93 10.15 -6.58
CA GLY A 317 17.95 10.82 -5.72
C GLY A 317 16.65 10.03 -5.56
N GLU A 318 16.22 9.32 -6.60
CA GLU A 318 15.05 8.44 -6.56
C GLU A 318 15.31 7.22 -5.66
N ILE A 319 16.47 6.59 -5.79
CA ILE A 319 16.88 5.47 -4.92
C ILE A 319 16.93 5.92 -3.44
N CYS A 320 17.51 7.09 -3.17
CA CYS A 320 17.57 7.67 -1.82
C CYS A 320 16.17 8.00 -1.26
N SER A 321 15.28 8.54 -2.09
CA SER A 321 13.88 8.80 -1.73
C SER A 321 13.15 7.50 -1.38
N ARG A 322 13.29 6.45 -2.20
CA ARG A 322 12.70 5.12 -1.92
C ARG A 322 13.22 4.52 -0.61
N LEU A 323 14.53 4.62 -0.37
CA LEU A 323 15.16 4.16 0.87
C LEU A 323 14.69 4.94 2.11
N SER A 324 14.31 6.20 1.94
CA SER A 324 13.93 7.09 3.03
C SER A 324 12.41 7.20 3.20
N ALA A 325 11.70 7.78 2.24
CA ALA A 325 10.28 8.08 2.28
C ALA A 325 9.41 6.84 2.08
N ASP A 326 9.70 6.00 1.07
CA ASP A 326 8.83 4.86 0.76
C ASP A 326 8.97 3.75 1.81
N CYS A 327 10.20 3.45 2.23
CA CYS A 327 10.45 2.52 3.35
C CYS A 327 9.75 3.00 4.64
N GLN A 328 9.83 4.31 4.94
CA GLN A 328 9.15 4.88 6.10
C GLN A 328 7.64 4.77 5.97
N THR A 329 7.09 5.05 4.79
CA THR A 329 5.65 4.96 4.52
C THR A 329 5.18 3.51 4.67
N MET A 330 5.88 2.54 4.06
CA MET A 330 5.58 1.12 4.24
C MET A 330 5.56 0.70 5.71
N SER A 331 6.58 1.07 6.49
CA SER A 331 6.74 0.62 7.87
C SER A 331 5.76 1.31 8.83
N ASN A 332 5.66 2.65 8.76
CA ASN A 332 4.80 3.47 9.61
C ASN A 332 3.34 3.15 9.40
N THR A 333 2.91 3.24 8.14
CA THR A 333 1.50 3.21 7.75
C THR A 333 0.93 1.82 8.06
N LEU A 334 1.63 0.75 7.69
CA LEU A 334 1.21 -0.61 8.01
C LEU A 334 1.03 -0.82 9.52
N SER A 335 2.03 -0.44 10.33
CA SER A 335 1.99 -0.66 11.78
C SER A 335 0.92 0.18 12.48
N LEU A 336 0.80 1.45 12.10
CA LEU A 336 -0.19 2.38 12.64
C LEU A 336 -1.61 1.88 12.35
N TYR A 337 -1.89 1.53 11.09
CA TYR A 337 -3.23 1.16 10.69
C TYR A 337 -3.63 -0.23 11.16
N MET A 338 -2.70 -1.18 11.29
CA MET A 338 -2.98 -2.46 11.96
C MET A 338 -3.33 -2.29 13.44
N ASN A 339 -2.65 -1.35 14.12
CA ASN A 339 -2.94 -0.99 15.50
C ASN A 339 -4.32 -0.34 15.64
N VAL A 340 -4.64 0.63 14.77
CA VAL A 340 -5.95 1.31 14.72
C VAL A 340 -7.07 0.32 14.39
N LEU A 341 -6.90 -0.49 13.34
CA LEU A 341 -7.84 -1.52 12.92
C LEU A 341 -8.20 -2.47 14.07
N THR A 342 -7.19 -3.07 14.69
CA THR A 342 -7.41 -4.09 15.72
C THR A 342 -8.00 -3.50 17.00
N ARG A 343 -7.54 -2.30 17.40
CA ARG A 343 -8.09 -1.57 18.54
C ARG A 343 -9.57 -1.28 18.30
N ASN A 344 -9.89 -0.69 17.15
CA ASN A 344 -11.23 -0.19 16.88
C ASN A 344 -12.21 -1.33 16.63
N LEU A 345 -11.78 -2.44 16.01
CA LEU A 345 -12.60 -3.65 15.95
C LEU A 345 -12.90 -4.19 17.36
N THR A 346 -11.88 -4.30 18.21
CA THR A 346 -12.06 -4.79 19.59
C THR A 346 -13.01 -3.88 20.39
N MET A 347 -12.83 -2.57 20.28
CA MET A 347 -13.69 -1.57 20.92
C MET A 347 -15.11 -1.59 20.34
N LEU A 348 -15.26 -1.69 19.01
CA LEU A 348 -16.54 -1.74 18.31
C LEU A 348 -17.36 -2.94 18.77
N PHE A 349 -16.78 -4.15 18.76
CA PHE A 349 -17.47 -5.35 19.23
C PHE A 349 -17.78 -5.26 20.73
N GLY A 350 -16.85 -4.75 21.54
CA GLY A 350 -17.09 -4.51 22.97
C GLY A 350 -18.28 -3.58 23.21
N SER A 351 -18.29 -2.39 22.59
CA SER A 351 -19.38 -1.42 22.71
C SER A 351 -20.70 -2.00 22.21
N LEU A 352 -20.72 -2.72 21.09
CA LEU A 352 -21.94 -3.37 20.59
C LEU A 352 -22.51 -4.37 21.59
N ILE A 353 -21.67 -5.26 22.15
CA ILE A 353 -22.10 -6.24 23.16
C ILE A 353 -22.73 -5.50 24.35
N PHE A 354 -22.07 -4.48 24.89
CA PHE A 354 -22.60 -3.70 26.00
C PHE A 354 -23.93 -3.01 25.65
N MET A 355 -24.01 -2.34 24.49
CA MET A 355 -25.25 -1.69 24.04
C MET A 355 -26.41 -2.67 24.01
N PHE A 356 -26.22 -3.85 23.44
CA PHE A 356 -27.25 -4.89 23.36
C PHE A 356 -27.65 -5.43 24.74
N THR A 357 -26.70 -5.58 25.67
CA THR A 357 -27.01 -6.00 27.05
C THR A 357 -27.74 -4.93 27.85
N LEU A 358 -27.48 -3.64 27.57
CA LEU A 358 -28.12 -2.51 28.24
C LEU A 358 -29.56 -2.32 27.78
N SER A 359 -29.76 -2.18 26.47
CA SER A 359 -31.09 -2.05 25.88
C SER A 359 -31.00 -2.43 24.41
N TRP A 360 -31.37 -3.68 24.12
CA TRP A 360 -31.49 -4.16 22.75
C TRP A 360 -32.43 -3.28 21.91
N LYS A 361 -33.45 -2.63 22.50
CA LYS A 361 -34.35 -1.69 21.81
C LYS A 361 -33.59 -0.47 21.27
N LEU A 362 -32.84 0.20 22.16
CA LEU A 362 -32.05 1.37 21.75
C LEU A 362 -30.94 0.96 20.78
N SER A 363 -30.36 -0.24 20.94
CA SER A 363 -29.38 -0.79 20.00
C SER A 363 -29.95 -0.92 18.60
N MET A 364 -31.18 -1.41 18.44
CA MET A 364 -31.78 -1.52 17.11
C MET A 364 -31.96 -0.16 16.45
N ILE A 365 -32.38 0.87 17.19
CA ILE A 365 -32.45 2.26 16.68
C ILE A 365 -31.09 2.70 16.14
N THR A 366 -30.01 2.45 16.87
CA THR A 366 -28.66 2.80 16.40
C THR A 366 -28.24 2.01 15.16
N LEU A 367 -28.60 0.72 15.07
CA LEU A 367 -28.24 -0.12 13.92
C LEU A 367 -28.98 0.25 12.63
N ILE A 368 -30.23 0.73 12.71
CA ILE A 368 -31.01 1.18 11.54
C ILE A 368 -30.30 2.31 10.80
N ASN A 369 -29.56 3.15 11.53
CA ASN A 369 -28.90 4.31 10.97
C ASN A 369 -27.52 4.00 10.35
N ILE A 370 -26.87 2.88 10.71
CA ILE A 370 -25.56 2.51 10.17
C ILE A 370 -25.58 2.36 8.64
N PRO A 371 -26.54 1.64 8.02
CA PRO A 371 -26.66 1.56 6.56
C PRO A 371 -26.84 2.92 5.89
N ILE A 372 -27.58 3.84 6.52
CA ILE A 372 -27.82 5.20 5.98
C ILE A 372 -26.52 5.99 5.96
N ILE A 373 -25.76 5.97 7.06
CA ILE A 373 -24.43 6.60 7.13
C ILE A 373 -23.53 6.02 6.06
N PHE A 374 -23.49 4.69 5.91
CA PHE A 374 -22.65 4.05 4.90
C PHE A 374 -23.01 4.48 3.48
N LEU A 375 -24.32 4.56 3.16
CA LEU A 375 -24.80 4.99 1.85
C LEU A 375 -24.36 6.43 1.54
N VAL A 376 -24.53 7.35 2.48
CA VAL A 376 -24.09 8.75 2.33
C VAL A 376 -22.58 8.82 2.11
N ASN A 377 -21.78 8.12 2.92
CA ASN A 377 -20.33 8.09 2.77
C ASN A 377 -19.91 7.52 1.40
N LYS A 378 -20.61 6.49 0.89
CA LYS A 378 -20.32 5.94 -0.44
C LYS A 378 -20.60 6.94 -1.57
N ILE A 379 -21.72 7.66 -1.52
CA ILE A 379 -22.08 8.64 -2.56
C ILE A 379 -21.05 9.76 -2.64
N PHE A 380 -20.75 10.39 -1.50
CA PHE A 380 -19.75 11.46 -1.43
C PHE A 380 -18.33 10.94 -1.67
N GLY A 381 -18.02 9.71 -1.27
CA GLY A 381 -16.74 9.05 -1.48
C GLY A 381 -16.38 8.92 -2.97
N VAL A 382 -17.32 8.44 -3.80
CA VAL A 382 -17.10 8.34 -5.26
C VAL A 382 -16.76 9.70 -5.89
N TRP A 383 -17.46 10.76 -5.47
CA TRP A 383 -17.19 12.11 -5.96
C TRP A 383 -15.86 12.66 -5.46
N TYR A 384 -15.51 12.34 -4.20
CA TYR A 384 -14.24 12.72 -3.61
C TYR A 384 -13.07 12.08 -4.34
N ASP A 385 -13.15 10.77 -4.63
CA ASP A 385 -12.10 10.00 -5.29
C ASP A 385 -11.85 10.53 -6.71
N MET A 386 -12.91 10.74 -7.49
CA MET A 386 -12.83 11.33 -8.85
C MET A 386 -12.13 12.70 -8.84
N LEU A 387 -12.48 13.60 -7.92
CA LEU A 387 -11.83 14.91 -7.81
C LEU A 387 -10.41 14.81 -7.27
N SER A 388 -10.11 13.79 -6.46
CA SER A 388 -8.77 13.53 -5.95
C SER A 388 -7.82 13.08 -7.06
N GLU A 389 -8.30 12.22 -7.97
CA GLU A 389 -7.58 11.82 -9.18
C GLU A 389 -7.32 13.02 -10.11
N GLU A 390 -8.34 13.85 -10.37
CA GLU A 390 -8.20 15.09 -11.15
C GLU A 390 -7.14 16.03 -10.52
N THR A 391 -7.12 16.10 -9.18
CA THR A 391 -6.13 16.88 -8.43
C THR A 391 -4.72 16.32 -8.63
N GLN A 392 -4.52 15.01 -8.51
CA GLN A 392 -3.20 14.37 -8.70
C GLN A 392 -2.67 14.61 -10.11
N ASN A 393 -3.52 14.45 -11.13
CA ASN A 393 -3.15 14.71 -12.53
C ASN A 393 -2.76 16.18 -12.77
N SER A 394 -3.42 17.13 -12.10
CA SER A 394 -3.08 18.55 -12.19
C SER A 394 -1.75 18.88 -11.49
N VAL A 395 -1.50 18.27 -10.33
CA VAL A 395 -0.23 18.41 -9.58
C VAL A 395 0.94 17.81 -10.37
N ALA A 396 0.75 16.66 -11.01
CA ALA A 396 1.77 16.04 -11.86
C ALA A 396 2.25 17.02 -12.96
N LYS A 397 1.31 17.66 -13.67
CA LYS A 397 1.65 18.67 -14.70
C LYS A 397 2.41 19.88 -14.13
N ALA A 398 2.07 20.31 -12.91
CA ALA A 398 2.82 21.37 -12.24
C ALA A 398 4.25 20.93 -11.89
N ASN A 399 4.41 19.69 -11.41
CA ASN A 399 5.70 19.11 -11.09
C ASN A 399 6.58 18.94 -12.34
N ASP A 400 6.01 18.54 -13.47
CA ASP A 400 6.73 18.42 -14.74
C ASP A 400 7.38 19.76 -15.15
N VAL A 401 6.62 20.86 -15.03
CA VAL A 401 7.13 22.22 -15.26
C VAL A 401 8.24 22.58 -14.28
N ALA A 402 8.07 22.26 -12.99
CA ALA A 402 9.09 22.54 -11.99
C ALA A 402 10.39 21.74 -12.24
N GLU A 403 10.29 20.47 -12.62
CA GLU A 403 11.45 19.64 -12.95
C GLU A 403 12.19 20.18 -14.18
N GLU A 404 11.47 20.54 -15.25
CA GLU A 404 12.03 21.15 -16.45
C GLU A 404 12.83 22.42 -16.11
N VAL A 405 12.24 23.34 -15.34
CA VAL A 405 12.82 24.63 -14.97
C VAL A 405 14.04 24.46 -14.05
N LEU A 406 13.93 23.60 -13.03
CA LEU A 406 14.99 23.42 -12.04
C LEU A 406 16.18 22.63 -12.60
N SER A 407 15.93 21.61 -13.43
CA SER A 407 17.00 20.86 -14.11
C SER A 407 17.76 21.75 -15.10
N SER A 408 17.09 22.74 -15.69
CA SER A 408 17.65 23.69 -16.65
C SER A 408 17.87 25.09 -16.08
N ILE A 409 18.09 25.22 -14.76
CA ILE A 409 18.12 26.52 -14.09
C ILE A 409 19.17 27.49 -14.65
N ARG A 410 20.31 26.98 -15.14
CA ARG A 410 21.34 27.81 -15.79
C ARG A 410 20.82 28.47 -17.07
N THR A 411 20.00 27.76 -17.85
CA THR A 411 19.35 28.28 -19.06
C THR A 411 18.32 29.35 -18.68
N VAL A 412 17.47 29.07 -17.69
CA VAL A 412 16.47 30.06 -17.23
C VAL A 412 17.16 31.34 -16.74
N LYS A 413 18.28 31.21 -16.01
CA LYS A 413 19.12 32.34 -15.57
C LYS A 413 19.83 33.05 -16.73
N SER A 414 20.34 32.31 -17.72
CA SER A 414 21.04 32.92 -18.86
C SER A 414 20.11 33.74 -19.76
N PHE A 415 18.83 33.36 -19.82
CA PHE A 415 17.80 34.08 -20.57
C PHE A 415 16.96 35.04 -19.71
N ALA A 416 17.26 35.16 -18.40
CA ALA A 416 16.52 36.01 -17.44
C ALA A 416 14.98 35.77 -17.45
N CYS A 417 14.56 34.50 -17.58
CA CYS A 417 13.16 34.09 -17.69
C CYS A 417 12.52 33.69 -16.36
N GLU A 418 13.11 34.00 -15.21
CA GLU A 418 12.64 33.50 -13.90
C GLU A 418 11.18 33.89 -13.60
N ASN A 419 10.80 35.13 -13.92
CA ASN A 419 9.43 35.61 -13.71
C ASN A 419 8.41 34.95 -14.66
N TYR A 420 8.83 34.64 -15.89
CA TYR A 420 7.99 33.96 -16.87
C TYR A 420 7.67 32.54 -16.40
N GLU A 421 8.71 31.78 -16.03
CA GLU A 421 8.54 30.40 -15.55
C GLU A 421 7.79 30.35 -14.21
N SER A 422 8.04 31.30 -13.31
CA SER A 422 7.26 31.43 -12.07
C SER A 422 5.78 31.67 -12.35
N SER A 423 5.43 32.48 -13.36
CA SER A 423 4.04 32.73 -13.75
C SER A 423 3.40 31.51 -14.42
N ARG A 424 4.15 30.81 -15.27
CA ARG A 424 3.73 29.55 -15.92
C ARG A 424 3.38 28.50 -14.87
N PHE A 425 4.24 28.30 -13.87
CA PHE A 425 3.98 27.39 -12.75
C PHE A 425 2.74 27.81 -11.95
N MET A 426 2.56 29.11 -11.68
CA MET A 426 1.38 29.64 -11.00
C MET A 426 0.06 29.34 -11.75
N THR A 427 0.06 29.35 -13.09
CA THR A 427 -1.12 28.98 -13.88
C THR A 427 -1.57 27.54 -13.63
N PHE A 428 -0.63 26.58 -13.56
CA PHE A 428 -0.94 25.19 -13.22
C PHE A 428 -1.42 25.03 -11.78
N LEU A 429 -0.85 25.80 -10.84
CA LEU A 429 -1.35 25.83 -9.47
C LEU A 429 -2.77 26.39 -9.36
N ASN A 430 -3.13 27.40 -10.16
CA ASN A 430 -4.49 27.95 -10.18
C ASN A 430 -5.53 26.94 -10.69
N VAL A 431 -5.18 26.10 -11.67
CA VAL A 431 -6.05 24.99 -12.11
C VAL A 431 -6.24 23.99 -10.98
N THR A 432 -5.15 23.61 -10.31
CA THR A 432 -5.18 22.73 -9.13
C THR A 432 -6.07 23.30 -8.02
N LEU A 433 -5.96 24.60 -7.75
CA LEU A 433 -6.80 25.29 -6.77
C LEU A 433 -8.28 25.25 -7.16
N LYS A 434 -8.63 25.43 -8.44
CA LYS A 434 -10.03 25.35 -8.92
C LYS A 434 -10.62 23.95 -8.73
N ILE A 435 -9.83 22.89 -8.95
CA ILE A 435 -10.24 21.51 -8.67
C ILE A 435 -10.41 21.31 -7.16
N ALA A 436 -9.44 21.77 -6.36
CA ALA A 436 -9.50 21.71 -4.90
C ALA A 436 -10.74 22.40 -4.33
N THR A 437 -11.14 23.57 -4.87
CA THR A 437 -12.37 24.25 -4.46
C THR A 437 -13.61 23.40 -4.72
N ARG A 438 -13.70 22.70 -5.86
CA ARG A 438 -14.80 21.73 -6.11
C ARG A 438 -14.77 20.59 -5.10
N LYS A 439 -13.58 20.06 -4.79
CA LYS A 439 -13.38 19.01 -3.79
C LYS A 439 -13.82 19.46 -2.39
N VAL A 440 -13.58 20.72 -2.03
CA VAL A 440 -14.02 21.30 -0.74
C VAL A 440 -15.54 21.24 -0.60
N PHE A 441 -16.33 21.55 -1.65
CA PHE A 441 -17.79 21.45 -1.56
C PHE A 441 -18.29 20.03 -1.31
N VAL A 442 -17.65 19.01 -1.90
CA VAL A 442 -17.94 17.60 -1.63
C VAL A 442 -17.65 17.25 -0.17
N VAL A 443 -16.49 17.70 0.34
CA VAL A 443 -16.11 17.49 1.75
C VAL A 443 -17.07 18.18 2.71
N ILE A 444 -17.48 19.42 2.43
CA ILE A 444 -18.48 20.14 3.23
C ILE A 444 -19.79 19.35 3.28
N GLY A 445 -20.29 18.91 2.12
CA GLY A 445 -21.51 18.11 2.04
C GLY A 445 -21.42 16.81 2.84
N LEU A 446 -20.28 16.13 2.79
CA LEU A 446 -20.02 14.91 3.55
C LEU A 446 -20.01 15.18 5.07
N ILE A 447 -19.29 16.21 5.52
CA ILE A 447 -19.20 16.58 6.95
C ILE A 447 -20.58 16.95 7.48
N TRP A 448 -21.31 17.82 6.78
CA TRP A 448 -22.66 18.21 7.20
C TRP A 448 -23.61 17.02 7.26
N SER A 449 -23.58 16.14 6.26
CA SER A 449 -24.46 14.96 6.24
C SER A 449 -24.14 14.00 7.38
N ASN A 450 -22.86 13.73 7.65
CA ASN A 450 -22.45 12.86 8.76
C ASN A 450 -22.80 13.49 10.13
N GLU A 451 -22.57 14.79 10.32
CA GLU A 451 -22.89 15.50 11.56
C GLU A 451 -24.40 15.52 11.82
N LEU A 452 -25.21 15.81 10.79
CA LEU A 452 -26.67 15.78 10.87
C LEU A 452 -27.18 14.38 11.21
N LEU A 453 -26.62 13.34 10.61
CA LEU A 453 -26.99 11.96 10.94
C LEU A 453 -26.60 11.60 12.37
N GLN A 454 -25.40 11.94 12.84
CA GLN A 454 -24.97 11.67 14.22
C GLN A 454 -25.85 12.38 15.24
N MET A 455 -26.11 13.68 15.05
CA MET A 455 -26.99 14.46 15.92
C MET A 455 -28.46 14.01 15.84
N GLY A 456 -28.91 13.57 14.66
CA GLY A 456 -30.22 12.96 14.46
C GLY A 456 -30.38 11.69 15.29
N ILE A 457 -29.41 10.77 15.22
CA ILE A 457 -29.42 9.53 16.01
C ILE A 457 -29.42 9.85 17.51
N LEU A 458 -28.56 10.78 17.96
CA LEU A 458 -28.54 11.24 19.34
C LEU A 458 -29.92 11.73 19.78
N THR A 459 -30.57 12.56 18.98
CA THR A 459 -31.89 13.14 19.28
C THR A 459 -32.96 12.04 19.37
N ILE A 460 -32.98 11.11 18.41
CA ILE A 460 -33.94 10.00 18.38
C ILE A 460 -33.74 9.07 19.59
N VAL A 461 -32.50 8.69 19.89
CA VAL A 461 -32.17 7.82 21.02
C VAL A 461 -32.46 8.51 22.34
N LEU A 462 -32.21 9.81 22.46
CA LEU A 462 -32.53 10.57 23.67
C LEU A 462 -34.04 10.70 23.86
N TRP A 463 -34.81 10.95 22.80
CA TRP A 463 -36.27 11.03 22.86
C TRP A 463 -36.90 9.68 23.24
N TYR A 464 -36.58 8.61 22.51
CA TYR A 464 -37.13 7.29 22.78
C TYR A 464 -36.59 6.68 24.08
N GLY A 465 -35.30 6.86 24.36
CA GLY A 465 -34.68 6.45 25.61
C GLY A 465 -35.25 7.19 26.81
N GLY A 466 -35.51 8.50 26.67
CA GLY A 466 -36.20 9.30 27.69
C GLY A 466 -37.61 8.79 27.96
N HIS A 467 -38.37 8.44 26.91
CA HIS A 467 -39.69 7.80 27.04
C HIS A 467 -39.60 6.48 27.83
N LEU A 468 -38.62 5.60 27.51
CA LEU A 468 -38.42 4.35 28.25
C LEU A 468 -38.05 4.57 29.73
N VAL A 469 -37.34 5.66 30.06
CA VAL A 469 -37.02 6.02 31.44
C VAL A 469 -38.26 6.53 32.18
N ILE A 470 -39.09 7.36 31.53
CA ILE A 470 -40.35 7.86 32.11
C ILE A 470 -41.32 6.71 32.41
N GLU A 471 -41.36 5.69 31.55
CA GLU A 471 -42.15 4.47 31.76
C GLU A 471 -41.55 3.49 32.78
N ASN A 472 -40.43 3.84 33.44
CA ASN A 472 -39.69 2.97 34.36
C ASN A 472 -39.22 1.63 33.75
N LYS A 473 -39.07 1.57 32.42
CA LYS A 473 -38.57 0.38 31.70
C LYS A 473 -37.03 0.34 31.66
N VAL A 474 -36.39 1.50 31.78
CA VAL A 474 -34.92 1.66 31.78
C VAL A 474 -34.54 2.66 32.86
N GLU A 475 -33.45 2.42 33.59
CA GLU A 475 -32.94 3.36 34.59
C GLU A 475 -32.19 4.53 33.93
N SER A 476 -32.27 5.73 34.51
CA SER A 476 -31.70 6.95 33.93
C SER A 476 -30.19 6.88 33.70
N GLY A 477 -29.42 6.23 34.57
CA GLY A 477 -27.97 6.04 34.36
C GLY A 477 -27.63 5.02 33.26
N LEU A 478 -28.51 4.05 32.98
CA LEU A 478 -28.32 3.12 31.87
C LEU A 478 -28.50 3.83 30.51
N LEU A 479 -29.40 4.82 30.44
CA LEU A 479 -29.53 5.67 29.26
C LEU A 479 -28.25 6.49 29.01
N VAL A 480 -27.64 7.06 30.05
CA VAL A 480 -26.36 7.78 29.91
C VAL A 480 -25.25 6.85 29.43
N SER A 481 -25.15 5.64 30.01
CA SER A 481 -24.20 4.62 29.55
C SER A 481 -24.39 4.31 28.06
N PHE A 482 -25.64 4.13 27.65
CA PHE A 482 -26.00 3.83 26.26
C PHE A 482 -25.56 4.94 25.30
N LEU A 483 -25.84 6.21 25.65
CA LEU A 483 -25.43 7.36 24.83
C LEU A 483 -23.91 7.45 24.68
N LEU A 484 -23.15 7.21 25.75
CA LEU A 484 -21.70 7.19 25.71
C LEU A 484 -21.15 6.03 24.84
N TYR A 485 -21.76 4.85 24.91
CA TYR A 485 -21.42 3.75 24.01
C TYR A 485 -21.76 4.04 22.56
N GLN A 486 -22.87 4.72 22.29
CA GLN A 486 -23.24 5.16 20.94
C GLN A 486 -22.21 6.13 20.36
N PHE A 487 -21.76 7.13 21.12
CA PHE A 487 -20.68 8.03 20.67
C PHE A 487 -19.40 7.26 20.36
N GLN A 488 -18.99 6.38 21.26
CA GLN A 488 -17.82 5.54 21.08
C GLN A 488 -17.91 4.65 19.84
N LEU A 489 -19.09 4.08 19.54
CA LEU A 489 -19.34 3.30 18.34
C LEU A 489 -19.17 4.14 17.07
N GLY A 490 -19.68 5.37 17.06
CA GLY A 490 -19.50 6.32 15.96
C GLY A 490 -18.03 6.68 15.71
N GLU A 491 -17.27 6.95 16.78
CA GLU A 491 -15.84 7.24 16.67
C GLU A 491 -15.04 6.05 16.12
N ASN A 492 -15.30 4.84 16.63
CA ASN A 492 -14.64 3.62 16.16
C ASN A 492 -14.91 3.37 14.67
N LEU A 493 -16.16 3.55 14.21
CA LEU A 493 -16.53 3.40 12.79
C LEU A 493 -15.82 4.44 11.90
N ARG A 494 -15.75 5.69 12.34
CA ARG A 494 -15.04 6.76 11.61
C ARG A 494 -13.57 6.41 11.42
N GLU A 495 -12.89 6.04 12.50
CA GLU A 495 -11.46 5.69 12.44
C GLU A 495 -11.19 4.42 11.61
N LEU A 496 -12.13 3.46 11.58
CA LEU A 496 -12.02 2.29 10.70
C LEU A 496 -12.08 2.68 9.22
N GLY A 497 -12.81 3.72 8.85
CA GLY A 497 -12.84 4.25 7.48
C GLY A 497 -11.48 4.75 7.00
N GLU A 498 -10.65 5.30 7.90
CA GLU A 498 -9.31 5.81 7.56
C GLU A 498 -8.28 4.69 7.33
N VAL A 499 -8.52 3.49 7.87
CA VAL A 499 -7.59 2.35 7.77
C VAL A 499 -7.34 1.94 6.32
N TRP A 500 -8.39 1.90 5.49
CA TRP A 500 -8.27 1.43 4.12
C TRP A 500 -7.34 2.31 3.29
N ASN A 501 -7.54 3.63 3.36
CA ASN A 501 -6.71 4.61 2.64
C ASN A 501 -5.25 4.51 3.07
N GLY A 502 -5.02 4.35 4.38
CA GLY A 502 -3.71 4.08 4.93
C GLY A 502 -3.05 2.83 4.34
N LEU A 503 -3.73 1.68 4.40
CA LEU A 503 -3.20 0.44 3.84
C LEU A 503 -2.88 0.58 2.35
N MET A 504 -3.73 1.24 1.56
CA MET A 504 -3.47 1.48 0.13
C MET A 504 -2.25 2.37 -0.10
N GLN A 505 -2.01 3.38 0.73
CA GLN A 505 -0.80 4.18 0.69
C GLN A 505 0.46 3.34 0.96
N ALA A 506 0.40 2.43 1.94
CA ALA A 506 1.50 1.50 2.21
C ALA A 506 1.75 0.54 1.04
N VAL A 507 0.69 0.05 0.38
CA VAL A 507 0.80 -0.78 -0.82
C VAL A 507 1.46 0.00 -1.97
N GLY A 508 1.02 1.24 -2.23
CA GLY A 508 1.61 2.09 -3.26
C GLY A 508 3.11 2.31 -3.06
N ALA A 509 3.53 2.66 -1.85
CA ALA A 509 4.95 2.80 -1.50
C ALA A 509 5.73 1.46 -1.63
N SER A 510 5.07 0.34 -1.35
CA SER A 510 5.71 -0.99 -1.39
C SER A 510 6.04 -1.50 -2.79
N ARG A 511 5.29 -1.10 -3.82
CA ARG A 511 5.42 -1.64 -5.18
C ARG A 511 6.85 -1.48 -5.70
N LYS A 512 7.36 -0.25 -5.71
CA LYS A 512 8.71 0.07 -6.19
C LYS A 512 9.82 -0.41 -5.26
N VAL A 513 9.58 -0.45 -3.95
CA VAL A 513 10.55 -0.97 -2.98
C VAL A 513 10.74 -2.47 -3.17
N PHE A 514 9.65 -3.24 -3.32
CA PHE A 514 9.73 -4.67 -3.56
C PHE A 514 10.26 -5.01 -4.95
N GLU A 515 9.95 -4.20 -5.97
CA GLU A 515 10.59 -4.31 -7.29
C GLU A 515 12.12 -4.25 -7.17
N PHE A 516 12.66 -3.31 -6.38
CA PHE A 516 14.11 -3.19 -6.16
C PHE A 516 14.68 -4.28 -5.26
N ILE A 517 13.93 -4.77 -4.27
CA ILE A 517 14.38 -5.87 -3.40
C ILE A 517 14.46 -7.18 -4.19
N ASP A 518 13.52 -7.42 -5.11
CA ASP A 518 13.42 -8.70 -5.83
C ASP A 518 14.17 -8.74 -7.14
N ARG A 519 14.57 -7.58 -7.67
CA ARG A 519 15.29 -7.49 -8.94
C ARG A 519 16.61 -8.29 -8.84
N PRO A 520 16.78 -9.38 -9.59
CA PRO A 520 18.10 -9.98 -9.76
C PRO A 520 18.97 -9.03 -10.60
N PRO A 521 20.26 -8.88 -10.27
CA PRO A 521 21.18 -8.10 -11.10
C PRO A 521 21.29 -8.74 -12.48
N ARG A 522 21.35 -7.91 -13.54
CA ARG A 522 21.50 -8.43 -14.91
C ARG A 522 22.89 -8.99 -15.17
N VAL A 523 23.90 -8.35 -14.59
CA VAL A 523 25.29 -8.84 -14.60
C VAL A 523 25.53 -9.50 -13.26
N GLU A 524 25.57 -10.82 -13.25
CA GLU A 524 25.78 -11.61 -12.04
C GLU A 524 27.28 -11.84 -11.80
N ASN A 525 27.78 -11.45 -10.63
CA ASN A 525 29.15 -11.72 -10.20
C ASN A 525 29.25 -13.11 -9.54
N THR A 526 28.89 -14.17 -10.28
CA THR A 526 28.87 -15.57 -9.79
C THR A 526 30.14 -16.36 -10.09
N GLY A 527 31.10 -15.78 -10.81
CA GLY A 527 32.39 -16.37 -11.09
C GLY A 527 33.14 -16.78 -9.81
N THR A 528 33.86 -17.90 -9.87
CA THR A 528 34.63 -18.46 -8.75
C THR A 528 36.11 -18.60 -9.05
N TYR A 529 36.54 -18.24 -10.26
CA TYR A 529 37.92 -18.43 -10.69
C TYR A 529 38.83 -17.38 -10.05
N ALA A 530 39.74 -17.84 -9.20
CA ALA A 530 40.71 -17.01 -8.47
C ALA A 530 42.09 -17.72 -8.45
N PRO A 531 42.85 -17.65 -9.56
CA PRO A 531 44.15 -18.31 -9.64
C PRO A 531 45.20 -17.65 -8.72
N ASP A 532 46.19 -18.43 -8.29
CA ASP A 532 47.29 -17.92 -7.45
C ASP A 532 48.14 -16.85 -8.18
N SER A 533 48.25 -16.96 -9.50
CA SER A 533 48.98 -16.03 -10.37
C SER A 533 48.15 -15.66 -11.59
N MET A 534 48.22 -14.38 -11.98
CA MET A 534 47.60 -13.83 -13.19
C MET A 534 48.70 -13.17 -14.02
N THR A 535 48.76 -13.48 -15.31
CA THR A 535 49.75 -12.89 -16.24
C THR A 535 49.27 -11.57 -16.82
N GLY A 536 47.95 -11.38 -16.97
CA GLY A 536 47.34 -10.13 -17.39
C GLY A 536 47.26 -9.92 -18.90
N LYS A 537 47.23 -11.00 -19.70
CA LYS A 537 46.95 -10.94 -21.13
C LYS A 537 45.47 -10.61 -21.34
N ILE A 538 45.15 -9.59 -22.15
CA ILE A 538 43.76 -9.17 -22.39
C ILE A 538 43.39 -9.45 -23.85
N GLU A 539 42.23 -10.05 -24.08
CA GLU A 539 41.71 -10.31 -25.42
C GLU A 539 40.25 -9.88 -25.55
N PHE A 540 39.96 -9.04 -26.54
CA PHE A 540 38.61 -8.76 -27.01
C PHE A 540 38.39 -9.56 -28.29
N ARG A 541 37.36 -10.41 -28.34
CA ARG A 541 37.05 -11.26 -29.51
C ARG A 541 35.66 -10.97 -30.03
N HIS A 542 35.59 -10.35 -31.21
CA HIS A 542 34.35 -10.05 -31.93
C HIS A 542 33.27 -9.36 -31.07
N VAL A 543 33.70 -8.38 -30.28
CA VAL A 543 32.85 -7.75 -29.27
C VAL A 543 31.91 -6.74 -29.92
N ALA A 544 30.60 -6.94 -29.72
CA ALA A 544 29.57 -5.95 -29.98
C ALA A 544 28.92 -5.49 -28.67
N PHE A 545 28.57 -4.21 -28.56
CA PHE A 545 28.06 -3.64 -27.32
C PHE A 545 27.14 -2.43 -27.54
N SER A 546 26.04 -2.40 -26.79
CA SER A 546 25.13 -1.26 -26.63
C SER A 546 24.83 -1.03 -25.15
N TYR A 547 24.76 0.22 -24.71
CA TYR A 547 24.36 0.52 -23.33
C TYR A 547 22.88 0.18 -23.10
N PRO A 548 22.49 -0.34 -21.91
CA PRO A 548 21.10 -0.68 -21.61
C PRO A 548 20.10 0.49 -21.72
N ILE A 549 20.57 1.72 -21.48
CA ILE A 549 19.76 2.94 -21.61
C ILE A 549 19.46 3.33 -23.06
N ARG A 550 20.25 2.82 -24.02
CA ARG A 550 20.12 3.08 -25.47
C ARG A 550 20.47 1.82 -26.26
N PRO A 551 19.63 0.76 -26.19
CA PRO A 551 19.94 -0.52 -26.82
C PRO A 551 20.05 -0.43 -28.34
N ASP A 552 19.29 0.49 -28.95
CA ASP A 552 19.24 0.70 -30.41
C ASP A 552 20.49 1.36 -30.98
N LEU A 553 21.36 1.93 -30.13
CA LEU A 553 22.60 2.57 -30.53
C LEU A 553 23.77 1.64 -30.25
N SER A 554 24.22 0.93 -31.27
CA SER A 554 25.45 0.14 -31.22
C SER A 554 26.66 1.05 -31.03
N ILE A 555 27.42 0.82 -29.96
CA ILE A 555 28.69 1.52 -29.70
C ILE A 555 29.85 0.76 -30.35
N MET A 556 29.76 -0.56 -30.41
CA MET A 556 30.74 -1.47 -31.01
C MET A 556 30.00 -2.57 -31.76
N GLU A 557 30.48 -2.95 -32.95
CA GLU A 557 29.84 -3.97 -33.79
C GLU A 557 30.70 -5.24 -33.96
N ASP A 558 32.03 -5.14 -33.98
CA ASP A 558 32.95 -6.28 -34.13
C ASP A 558 34.38 -5.95 -33.67
N LEU A 559 34.54 -5.53 -32.41
CA LEU A 559 35.85 -5.13 -31.90
C LEU A 559 36.71 -6.35 -31.53
N THR A 560 37.90 -6.44 -32.13
CA THR A 560 38.89 -7.49 -31.83
C THR A 560 40.29 -6.88 -31.64
N PHE A 561 40.90 -7.11 -30.48
CA PHE A 561 42.31 -6.78 -30.23
C PHE A 561 42.88 -7.58 -29.05
N THR A 562 44.20 -7.62 -28.95
CA THR A 562 44.94 -8.32 -27.89
C THR A 562 45.97 -7.38 -27.29
N VAL A 563 46.14 -7.43 -25.96
CA VAL A 563 47.18 -6.73 -25.22
C VAL A 563 48.06 -7.78 -24.56
N GLU A 564 49.35 -7.78 -24.89
CA GLU A 564 50.29 -8.74 -24.32
C GLU A 564 50.77 -8.32 -22.92
N PRO A 565 51.11 -9.27 -22.03
CA PRO A 565 51.58 -8.95 -20.68
C PRO A 565 52.78 -7.98 -20.67
N GLY A 566 52.68 -6.94 -19.84
CA GLY A 566 53.73 -5.91 -19.69
C GLY A 566 53.77 -4.87 -20.81
N GLU A 567 52.89 -4.98 -21.81
CA GLU A 567 52.72 -3.98 -22.85
C GLU A 567 51.92 -2.77 -22.34
N VAL A 568 52.24 -1.57 -22.84
CA VAL A 568 51.45 -0.36 -22.62
C VAL A 568 50.70 -0.05 -23.90
N VAL A 569 49.39 -0.26 -23.89
CA VAL A 569 48.51 -0.03 -25.05
C VAL A 569 47.67 1.22 -24.82
N ALA A 570 47.63 2.09 -25.83
CA ALA A 570 46.82 3.30 -25.83
C ALA A 570 45.63 3.16 -26.79
N LEU A 571 44.41 3.32 -26.29
CA LEU A 571 43.20 3.36 -27.10
C LEU A 571 42.95 4.80 -27.57
N VAL A 572 43.07 5.04 -28.88
CA VAL A 572 42.90 6.38 -29.48
C VAL A 572 41.70 6.39 -30.43
N GLY A 573 40.85 7.40 -30.32
CA GLY A 573 39.67 7.55 -31.17
C GLY A 573 38.84 8.76 -30.79
N PRO A 574 37.86 9.15 -31.64
CA PRO A 574 36.99 10.28 -31.39
C PRO A 574 36.21 10.13 -30.07
N SER A 575 35.71 11.24 -29.54
CA SER A 575 34.80 11.21 -28.37
C SER A 575 33.56 10.36 -28.70
N GLY A 576 33.12 9.54 -27.75
CA GLY A 576 32.03 8.59 -27.95
C GLY A 576 32.39 7.30 -28.70
N GLY A 577 33.64 7.12 -29.18
CA GLY A 577 34.07 5.91 -29.90
C GLY A 577 34.25 4.63 -29.05
N GLY A 578 33.63 4.54 -27.87
CA GLY A 578 33.62 3.32 -27.05
C GLY A 578 34.84 3.06 -26.16
N LYS A 579 35.83 3.97 -26.08
CA LYS A 579 37.07 3.79 -25.28
C LYS A 579 36.80 3.41 -23.81
N SER A 580 36.02 4.23 -23.10
CA SER A 580 35.63 3.96 -21.71
C SER A 580 34.71 2.73 -21.60
N SER A 581 33.96 2.40 -22.65
CA SER A 581 33.14 1.18 -22.68
C SER A 581 34.02 -0.09 -22.68
N CYS A 582 35.18 -0.09 -23.35
CA CYS A 582 36.15 -1.19 -23.27
C CYS A 582 36.61 -1.43 -21.82
N ILE A 583 36.95 -0.34 -21.12
CA ILE A 583 37.34 -0.37 -19.70
C ILE A 583 36.20 -0.92 -18.84
N ALA A 584 34.97 -0.44 -19.07
CA ALA A 584 33.82 -0.86 -18.30
C ALA A 584 33.48 -2.35 -18.48
N MET A 585 33.66 -2.91 -19.69
CA MET A 585 33.50 -4.35 -19.93
C MET A 585 34.63 -5.18 -19.30
N LEU A 586 35.87 -4.67 -19.31
CA LEU A 586 37.00 -5.34 -18.68
C LEU A 586 36.89 -5.39 -17.15
N GLU A 587 36.29 -4.36 -16.55
CA GLU A 587 35.91 -4.30 -15.13
C GLU A 587 34.60 -5.07 -14.83
N HIS A 588 34.02 -5.78 -15.80
CA HIS A 588 32.76 -6.51 -15.63
C HIS A 588 31.57 -5.65 -15.16
N PHE A 589 31.57 -4.35 -15.47
CA PHE A 589 30.42 -3.48 -15.20
C PHE A 589 29.30 -3.69 -16.21
N TYR A 590 29.67 -4.15 -17.41
CA TYR A 590 28.79 -4.46 -18.52
C TYR A 590 29.24 -5.77 -19.19
N GLU A 591 28.26 -6.56 -19.64
CA GLU A 591 28.52 -7.68 -20.54
C GLU A 591 28.37 -7.22 -22.00
N PRO A 592 29.19 -7.77 -22.92
CA PRO A 592 29.02 -7.52 -24.34
C PRO A 592 27.72 -8.14 -24.86
N THR A 593 27.11 -7.51 -25.87
CA THR A 593 25.91 -8.03 -26.55
C THR A 593 26.24 -9.30 -27.36
N SER A 594 27.44 -9.34 -27.95
CA SER A 594 28.02 -10.54 -28.58
C SER A 594 29.54 -10.51 -28.49
N GLY A 595 30.18 -11.66 -28.65
CA GLY A 595 31.62 -11.81 -28.47
C GLY A 595 32.01 -11.99 -27.01
N GLU A 596 33.31 -11.96 -26.71
CA GLU A 596 33.84 -12.21 -25.37
C GLU A 596 35.02 -11.29 -25.03
N VAL A 597 35.10 -10.92 -23.76
CA VAL A 597 36.26 -10.23 -23.16
C VAL A 597 36.95 -11.20 -22.21
N LEU A 598 38.24 -11.44 -22.44
CA LEU A 598 39.01 -12.48 -21.77
C LEU A 598 40.23 -11.87 -21.09
N ILE A 599 40.58 -12.42 -19.92
CA ILE A 599 41.87 -12.20 -19.26
C ILE A 599 42.55 -13.56 -19.10
N ASP A 600 43.78 -13.69 -19.60
CA ASP A 600 44.56 -14.93 -19.62
C ASP A 600 43.80 -16.11 -20.29
N GLY A 601 42.99 -15.80 -21.31
CA GLY A 601 42.18 -16.76 -22.04
C GLY A 601 40.90 -17.22 -21.34
N VAL A 602 40.59 -16.68 -20.16
CA VAL A 602 39.36 -16.97 -19.39
C VAL A 602 38.40 -15.77 -19.47
N PRO A 603 37.10 -15.98 -19.73
CA PRO A 603 36.13 -14.89 -19.79
C PRO A 603 36.08 -14.12 -18.46
N VAL A 604 35.99 -12.79 -18.53
CA VAL A 604 35.98 -11.92 -17.34
C VAL A 604 34.88 -12.33 -16.34
N ARG A 605 33.71 -12.74 -16.84
CA ARG A 605 32.57 -13.20 -16.02
C ARG A 605 32.84 -14.43 -15.14
N GLU A 606 33.85 -15.24 -15.47
CA GLU A 606 34.17 -16.46 -14.72
C GLU A 606 35.06 -16.19 -13.51
N TYR A 607 35.71 -15.03 -13.46
CA TYR A 607 36.55 -14.63 -12.33
C TYR A 607 35.73 -14.31 -11.09
N ASP A 608 36.28 -14.65 -9.91
CA ASP A 608 35.77 -14.11 -8.66
C ASP A 608 35.88 -12.58 -8.67
N HIS A 609 34.77 -11.90 -8.40
CA HIS A 609 34.69 -10.44 -8.50
C HIS A 609 35.68 -9.72 -7.57
N LYS A 610 35.88 -10.22 -6.34
CA LYS A 610 36.82 -9.60 -5.40
C LYS A 610 38.27 -9.81 -5.86
N PHE A 611 38.58 -11.00 -6.38
CA PHE A 611 39.88 -11.29 -6.97
C PHE A 611 40.17 -10.41 -8.19
N LEU A 612 39.23 -10.33 -9.13
CA LEU A 612 39.35 -9.51 -10.35
C LEU A 612 39.68 -8.06 -10.01
N HIS A 613 38.89 -7.39 -9.17
CA HIS A 613 39.10 -5.98 -8.79
C HIS A 613 40.26 -5.73 -7.80
N THR A 614 40.90 -6.80 -7.33
CA THR A 614 42.19 -6.71 -6.63
C THR A 614 43.35 -6.70 -7.63
N LYS A 615 43.24 -7.45 -8.73
CA LYS A 615 44.29 -7.60 -9.75
C LYS A 615 44.16 -6.60 -10.90
N VAL A 616 42.95 -6.13 -11.19
CA VAL A 616 42.65 -5.08 -12.16
C VAL A 616 42.29 -3.82 -11.38
N ALA A 617 42.98 -2.71 -11.66
CA ALA A 617 42.72 -1.44 -10.99
C ALA A 617 42.46 -0.33 -11.98
N LEU A 618 41.34 0.37 -11.80
CA LEU A 618 40.92 1.52 -12.57
C LEU A 618 41.24 2.84 -11.88
N VAL A 619 41.85 3.76 -12.63
CA VAL A 619 41.88 5.20 -12.32
C VAL A 619 40.98 5.90 -13.35
N GLY A 620 39.79 6.30 -12.90
CA GLY A 620 38.81 6.96 -13.76
C GLY A 620 39.15 8.43 -14.07
N GLN A 621 38.46 8.98 -15.07
CA GLN A 621 38.61 10.36 -15.55
C GLN A 621 38.33 11.40 -14.45
N GLU A 622 37.23 11.26 -13.72
CA GLU A 622 36.89 12.06 -12.55
C GLU A 622 36.96 11.21 -11.26
N PRO A 623 38.12 11.15 -10.59
CA PRO A 623 38.27 10.32 -9.40
C PRO A 623 37.42 10.82 -8.23
N VAL A 624 36.58 9.93 -7.70
CA VAL A 624 35.73 10.21 -6.54
C VAL A 624 36.41 9.73 -5.27
N LEU A 625 36.53 10.64 -4.30
CA LEU A 625 36.97 10.34 -2.94
C LEU A 625 35.77 10.35 -1.98
N TYR A 626 35.77 9.42 -1.02
CA TYR A 626 34.74 9.37 0.02
C TYR A 626 35.07 10.38 1.13
N ALA A 627 34.05 10.91 1.81
CA ALA A 627 34.18 11.83 2.94
C ALA A 627 34.77 11.13 4.19
N ARG A 628 36.05 10.81 4.10
CA ARG A 628 36.87 10.02 5.03
C ARG A 628 38.31 10.55 4.96
N SER A 629 39.19 10.05 5.83
CA SER A 629 40.61 10.43 5.80
C SER A 629 41.30 10.07 4.47
N VAL A 630 42.43 10.70 4.16
CA VAL A 630 43.26 10.33 3.00
C VAL A 630 43.71 8.87 3.12
N THR A 631 44.12 8.43 4.32
CA THR A 631 44.48 7.03 4.60
C THR A 631 43.38 6.05 4.23
N GLU A 632 42.16 6.28 4.71
CA GLU A 632 41.00 5.43 4.40
C GLU A 632 40.61 5.45 2.93
N ASN A 633 40.83 6.58 2.26
CA ASN A 633 40.61 6.69 0.82
C ASN A 633 41.64 5.89 0.03
N ILE A 634 42.91 5.88 0.42
CA ILE A 634 43.95 5.08 -0.26
C ILE A 634 43.73 3.60 0.02
N GLY A 635 43.47 3.21 1.27
CA GLY A 635 43.23 1.81 1.67
C GLY A 635 41.85 1.26 1.29
N TYR A 636 41.02 2.01 0.57
CA TYR A 636 39.66 1.60 0.25
C TYR A 636 39.62 0.31 -0.58
N GLY A 637 38.92 -0.71 -0.06
CA GLY A 637 38.78 -2.02 -0.69
C GLY A 637 39.80 -3.08 -0.26
N LEU A 638 40.78 -2.73 0.60
CA LEU A 638 41.68 -3.70 1.21
C LEU A 638 41.14 -4.16 2.57
N ASP A 639 41.20 -5.48 2.84
CA ASP A 639 40.76 -6.04 4.13
C ASP A 639 41.68 -5.60 5.29
N LYS A 640 42.98 -5.46 5.00
CA LYS A 640 44.02 -4.98 5.92
C LYS A 640 45.06 -4.20 5.13
N TYR A 641 45.49 -3.07 5.67
CA TYR A 641 46.59 -2.26 5.16
C TYR A 641 47.28 -1.59 6.35
N ASP A 642 48.56 -1.29 6.22
CA ASP A 642 49.32 -0.50 7.20
C ASP A 642 49.66 0.89 6.65
N ASP A 643 50.09 1.77 7.55
CA ASP A 643 50.45 3.14 7.18
C ASP A 643 51.65 3.18 6.23
N ASP A 644 52.56 2.22 6.33
CA ASP A 644 53.74 2.12 5.47
C ASP A 644 53.36 1.81 4.02
N MET A 645 52.42 0.89 3.79
CA MET A 645 51.87 0.62 2.47
C MET A 645 51.19 1.85 1.88
N VAL A 646 50.37 2.54 2.67
CA VAL A 646 49.68 3.77 2.25
C VAL A 646 50.68 4.86 1.89
N GLN A 647 51.70 5.09 2.72
CA GLN A 647 52.74 6.08 2.47
C GLN A 647 53.59 5.71 1.26
N LYS A 648 53.96 4.43 1.09
CA LYS A 648 54.74 3.96 -0.06
C LYS A 648 53.97 4.20 -1.37
N SER A 649 52.69 3.83 -1.42
CA SER A 649 51.85 4.07 -2.60
C SER A 649 51.61 5.55 -2.86
N ALA A 650 51.43 6.35 -1.81
CA ALA A 650 51.32 7.80 -1.94
C ALA A 650 52.61 8.45 -2.46
N LYS A 651 53.79 7.97 -2.05
CA LYS A 651 55.07 8.43 -2.61
C LYS A 651 55.20 8.07 -4.09
N LEU A 652 54.82 6.85 -4.47
CA LEU A 652 54.81 6.40 -5.86
C LEU A 652 53.85 7.23 -6.74
N ALA A 653 52.70 7.66 -6.20
CA ALA A 653 51.74 8.50 -6.91
C ALA A 653 52.07 10.01 -6.86
N ASN A 654 53.25 10.40 -6.35
CA ASN A 654 53.64 11.79 -6.07
C ASN A 654 52.61 12.56 -5.19
N ALA A 655 51.90 11.84 -4.32
CA ALA A 655 50.87 12.39 -3.45
C ALA A 655 51.41 12.77 -2.06
N HIS A 656 52.44 12.08 -1.59
CA HIS A 656 52.96 12.22 -0.22
C HIS A 656 53.30 13.67 0.16
N THR A 657 53.99 14.40 -0.73
CA THR A 657 54.46 15.76 -0.47
C THR A 657 53.31 16.73 -0.20
N PHE A 658 52.28 16.73 -1.06
CA PHE A 658 51.13 17.63 -0.87
C PHE A 658 50.26 17.17 0.30
N ILE A 659 50.13 15.85 0.52
CA ILE A 659 49.39 15.34 1.68
C ILE A 659 50.02 15.89 2.96
N MET A 660 51.34 15.84 3.10
CA MET A 660 52.03 16.32 4.31
C MET A 660 52.10 17.85 4.43
N ASN A 661 52.26 18.57 3.31
CA ASN A 661 52.56 20.00 3.34
C ASN A 661 51.34 20.90 3.10
N ASP A 662 50.40 20.45 2.27
CA ASP A 662 49.28 21.29 1.79
C ASP A 662 47.96 20.97 2.51
N THR A 663 47.92 19.92 3.34
CA THR A 663 46.74 19.57 4.15
C THR A 663 46.99 19.82 5.64
N THR A 664 45.93 20.07 6.40
CA THR A 664 46.04 20.44 7.82
C THR A 664 46.46 19.29 8.73
N ASP A 665 45.98 18.08 8.46
CA ASP A 665 46.16 16.90 9.32
C ASP A 665 46.90 15.76 8.60
N GLY A 666 47.63 16.08 7.53
CA GLY A 666 48.36 15.11 6.74
C GLY A 666 47.44 14.01 6.19
N TYR A 667 47.82 12.76 6.45
CA TYR A 667 47.06 11.57 6.06
C TYR A 667 45.70 11.41 6.76
N ASN A 668 45.51 12.06 7.91
CA ASN A 668 44.25 12.03 8.65
C ASN A 668 43.24 13.07 8.15
N THR A 669 43.65 13.96 7.24
CA THR A 669 42.77 14.98 6.67
C THR A 669 41.55 14.35 6.01
N ASN A 670 40.35 14.80 6.40
CA ASN A 670 39.11 14.40 5.73
C ASN A 670 38.97 15.14 4.40
N VAL A 671 38.80 14.42 3.30
CA VAL A 671 38.77 15.00 1.94
C VAL A 671 37.42 15.62 1.56
N GLY A 672 36.38 15.45 2.38
CA GLY A 672 35.03 15.95 2.12
C GLY A 672 34.23 15.11 1.10
N GLU A 673 32.97 15.47 0.90
CA GLU A 673 32.07 14.76 -0.03
C GLU A 673 32.59 14.86 -1.48
N LYS A 674 32.76 13.71 -2.14
CA LYS A 674 33.37 13.60 -3.48
C LYS A 674 34.74 14.30 -3.57
N GLY A 675 35.47 14.39 -2.45
CA GLY A 675 36.75 15.07 -2.38
C GLY A 675 36.67 16.60 -2.50
N SER A 676 35.56 17.24 -2.17
CA SER A 676 35.36 18.69 -2.36
C SER A 676 36.46 19.60 -1.79
N GLN A 677 37.24 19.12 -0.83
CA GLN A 677 38.38 19.85 -0.24
C GLN A 677 39.71 19.67 -0.99
N MET A 678 39.72 18.90 -2.08
CA MET A 678 40.92 18.59 -2.85
C MET A 678 40.80 19.13 -4.28
N SER A 679 41.90 19.61 -4.84
CA SER A 679 41.98 20.00 -6.25
C SER A 679 41.85 18.79 -7.19
N GLY A 680 41.52 19.00 -8.46
CA GLY A 680 41.39 17.92 -9.45
C GLY A 680 42.64 17.02 -9.51
N GLY A 681 43.82 17.63 -9.67
CA GLY A 681 45.09 16.90 -9.66
C GLY A 681 45.40 16.18 -8.34
N GLN A 682 45.04 16.76 -7.18
CA GLN A 682 45.19 16.10 -5.88
C GLN A 682 44.29 14.87 -5.77
N LYS A 683 43.02 14.95 -6.20
CA LYS A 683 42.10 13.79 -6.25
C LYS A 683 42.67 12.68 -7.11
N GLN A 684 43.24 13.04 -8.26
CA GLN A 684 43.80 12.08 -9.19
C GLN A 684 45.01 11.35 -8.62
N ARG A 685 45.95 12.08 -7.99
CA ARG A 685 47.09 11.45 -7.31
C ARG A 685 46.68 10.53 -6.16
N ILE A 686 45.65 10.89 -5.39
CA ILE A 686 45.10 10.00 -4.34
C ILE A 686 44.46 8.75 -4.96
N ALA A 687 43.73 8.89 -6.08
CA ALA A 687 43.14 7.75 -6.78
C ALA A 687 44.22 6.82 -7.40
N ILE A 688 45.31 7.38 -7.93
CA ILE A 688 46.46 6.60 -8.38
C ILE A 688 47.09 5.85 -7.20
N ALA A 689 47.28 6.50 -6.05
CA ALA A 689 47.76 5.83 -4.84
C ALA A 689 46.83 4.67 -4.40
N ARG A 690 45.50 4.88 -4.47
CA ARG A 690 44.48 3.86 -4.21
C ARG A 690 44.57 2.67 -5.19
N ALA A 691 44.87 2.92 -6.46
CA ALA A 691 45.10 1.85 -7.43
C ALA A 691 46.40 1.08 -7.12
N LEU A 692 47.50 1.80 -6.87
CA LEU A 692 48.83 1.21 -6.67
C LEU A 692 48.96 0.41 -5.37
N VAL A 693 48.25 0.78 -4.30
CA VAL A 693 48.32 0.05 -3.01
C VAL A 693 47.81 -1.39 -3.12
N ARG A 694 46.97 -1.70 -4.12
CA ARG A 694 46.47 -3.06 -4.39
C ARG A 694 47.47 -3.93 -5.14
N GLN A 695 48.59 -3.36 -5.59
CA GLN A 695 49.60 -4.02 -6.41
C GLN A 695 48.99 -4.72 -7.65
N PRO A 696 48.21 -4.00 -8.49
CA PRO A 696 47.49 -4.59 -9.61
C PRO A 696 48.44 -5.22 -10.66
N VAL A 697 47.94 -6.22 -11.38
CA VAL A 697 48.57 -6.82 -12.56
C VAL A 697 48.18 -6.03 -13.81
N VAL A 698 46.90 -5.62 -13.89
CA VAL A 698 46.37 -4.77 -14.97
C VAL A 698 46.01 -3.41 -14.39
N LEU A 699 46.56 -2.34 -14.98
CA LEU A 699 46.25 -0.97 -14.59
C LEU A 699 45.52 -0.26 -15.74
N LEU A 700 44.30 0.18 -15.48
CA LEU A 700 43.45 0.89 -16.44
C LEU A 700 43.46 2.39 -16.10
N LEU A 701 43.80 3.22 -17.07
CA LEU A 701 43.90 4.67 -16.93
C LEU A 701 42.94 5.32 -17.93
N ASP A 702 41.80 5.81 -17.46
CA ASP A 702 40.81 6.51 -18.31
C ASP A 702 41.04 8.02 -18.22
N GLU A 703 41.74 8.59 -19.21
CA GLU A 703 42.11 10.03 -19.25
C GLU A 703 42.75 10.56 -17.95
N ALA A 704 43.43 9.67 -17.23
CA ALA A 704 43.86 9.89 -15.86
C ALA A 704 44.97 10.94 -15.68
N THR A 705 45.53 11.48 -16.76
CA THR A 705 46.57 12.52 -16.73
C THR A 705 46.09 13.88 -17.23
N SER A 706 44.84 13.98 -17.69
CA SER A 706 44.29 15.21 -18.30
C SER A 706 44.22 16.42 -17.35
N ALA A 707 44.12 16.19 -16.03
CA ALA A 707 44.05 17.24 -15.01
C ALA A 707 45.35 17.41 -14.21
N LEU A 708 46.43 16.74 -14.62
CA LEU A 708 47.76 16.89 -14.03
C LEU A 708 48.59 17.92 -14.80
N ASP A 709 49.41 18.68 -14.09
CA ASP A 709 50.48 19.47 -14.69
C ASP A 709 51.55 18.56 -15.31
N ALA A 710 52.24 19.02 -16.35
CA ALA A 710 53.18 18.21 -17.13
C ALA A 710 54.31 17.58 -16.29
N GLU A 711 54.77 18.25 -15.24
CA GLU A 711 55.82 17.73 -14.34
C GLU A 711 55.29 16.59 -13.47
N SER A 712 54.10 16.77 -12.89
CA SER A 712 53.41 15.72 -12.14
C SER A 712 53.03 14.53 -13.01
N GLU A 713 52.56 14.77 -14.24
CA GLU A 713 52.23 13.73 -15.22
C GLU A 713 53.45 12.85 -15.52
N HIS A 714 54.58 13.48 -15.89
CA HIS A 714 55.81 12.75 -16.19
C HIS A 714 56.27 11.90 -15.00
N THR A 715 56.24 12.46 -13.79
CA THR A 715 56.65 11.77 -12.56
C THR A 715 55.77 10.56 -12.26
N VAL A 716 54.45 10.71 -12.40
CA VAL A 716 53.47 9.64 -12.20
C VAL A 716 53.65 8.55 -13.26
N GLN A 717 53.80 8.91 -14.54
CA GLN A 717 54.03 7.95 -15.63
C GLN A 717 55.32 7.16 -15.40
N GLU A 718 56.40 7.82 -14.98
CA GLU A 718 57.67 7.15 -14.69
C GLU A 718 57.55 6.17 -13.51
N ALA A 719 56.80 6.56 -12.46
CA ALA A 719 56.55 5.71 -11.30
C ALA A 719 55.66 4.49 -11.62
N ILE A 720 54.63 4.68 -12.46
CA ILE A 720 53.79 3.60 -12.98
C ILE A 720 54.64 2.64 -13.84
N SER A 721 55.45 3.19 -14.75
CA SER A 721 56.34 2.43 -15.64
C SER A 721 57.34 1.57 -14.86
N LYS A 722 57.95 2.12 -13.79
CA LYS A 722 58.88 1.40 -12.92
C LYS A 722 58.20 0.29 -12.13
N ASN A 723 56.96 0.51 -11.66
CA ASN A 723 56.18 -0.54 -10.99
C ASN A 723 55.79 -1.68 -11.92
N LEU A 724 55.43 -1.37 -13.18
CA LEU A 724 55.03 -2.36 -14.17
C LEU A 724 56.24 -3.19 -14.67
N LYS A 725 57.41 -2.57 -14.89
CA LYS A 725 58.63 -3.27 -15.32
C LYS A 725 59.23 -4.22 -14.28
N GLY A 726 58.96 -4.01 -12.99
CA GLY A 726 59.47 -4.85 -11.90
C GLY A 726 58.72 -6.18 -11.70
N LYS A 727 57.73 -6.49 -12.53
CA LYS A 727 56.83 -7.65 -12.39
C LYS A 727 56.95 -8.68 -13.53
N GLN A 728 58.05 -8.67 -14.29
CA GLN A 728 58.37 -9.72 -15.27
C GLN A 728 58.68 -11.06 -14.60
#